data_AF-A0A821D545-F1
#
_entry.id   AF-A0A821D545-F1
#
_cell.length_a   1.000
_cell.length_b   1.000
_cell.length_c   1.000
_cell.angle_alpha   90.00
_cell.angle_beta   90.00
_cell.angle_gamma   90.00
#
_symmetry.space_group_name_H-M   'P 1'
#
loop_
_entity.id
_entity.type
_entity.pdbx_description
1 polymer ?
#
loop_
_entity_poly.entity_id
_entity_poly.type
_entity_poly.pdbx_seq_one_letter_code
_entity_poly.pdbx_strand_id
1 'polypeptide(L)'
;MTENNLEQLVPVLLDSSWSNDLIIKLTEIFEKQTSETISSFVSTSLTSLVTIEHWAWQMLSKDSRQWINLDNCVKFFHLLHSFNMKLISNNNGIEFDTKILLLIPSNIKWIDGVLEQIESSNDTFLTLVNLWFDTLSYLVHQTSDIVYSPTMLHLINRLSRDFIMTDQYKFYLKQLREPNVTQSVFTVKQQFYMKTCSFSLNVYFWSKSENFPLISEEITKFLSEDYIQMILVHSYTMNSWNSELLSCIAHIIGLICSSCWWSGEKLQHIELIVSSKDTTYEHIFALIRLVSYQPFHQRISAQLYNDETVLMDACLIFLFRTVKTYDLGCFISSQTNLPETLWSIGQTSPYDPIRMYAYGFLAEILSDKQLKEWKISNNLCEFYFHILEQAWNQPTKKWKKITIPYLLKGFLSLSSNDTIQTATANFNKISLFIELCDHYPIAFDIIWALSFNSVIVKQLQCNQSFTAKLVHINHQTNDENIRKIVNGILWNLHSDREENIILNNSEEKKFDIMISYSHKDKEICKQLYEELVRVGYRVWIDFDQMYGNVMDAMVEAIEQSRTIMICMSEQYQRSNYCRAEAQYAFQKQLNMIPILLQKHYKPDGWLAFLIGSILYIDFTKYEYSKAIDMLMKELKMIDTRSKTSTKSIQSKLNYENLLTVSSILTQPLSPSIILPENIQDWTEIHVQKWLSENNLPQMTRILSGMDGLSLMYFSEYMIKSEPQQILSLLQQDSLRRINESVSLIEVSRFRTLIERKNLPIVISTKQSFEIEHY
;
A
#
# COMPACT_ATOMS: atom_id res chain seq x y z
N MET A 1 61.30 -3.35 11.82
CA MET A 1 60.15 -3.47 12.73
C MET A 1 59.21 -4.46 12.07
N THR A 2 59.12 -5.66 12.62
CA THR A 2 58.39 -6.80 12.05
C THR A 2 56.91 -6.48 11.96
N GLU A 3 56.33 -6.58 10.76
CA GLU A 3 54.87 -6.61 10.59
C GLU A 3 54.35 -7.81 11.39
N ASN A 4 53.70 -7.54 12.53
CA ASN A 4 53.06 -8.59 13.31
C ASN A 4 51.90 -9.15 12.47
N ASN A 5 52.07 -10.33 11.89
CA ASN A 5 51.02 -11.02 11.16
C ASN A 5 49.97 -11.56 12.15
N LEU A 6 48.69 -11.39 11.85
CA LEU A 6 47.56 -11.84 12.70
C LEU A 6 47.72 -13.30 13.12
N GLU A 7 48.15 -14.15 12.19
CA GLU A 7 48.42 -15.59 12.37
C GLU A 7 49.44 -15.90 13.50
N GLN A 8 50.34 -14.97 13.81
CA GLN A 8 51.33 -15.14 14.89
C GLN A 8 50.79 -14.72 16.27
N LEU A 9 49.80 -13.82 16.29
CA LEU A 9 49.23 -13.27 17.53
C LEU A 9 48.08 -14.11 18.07
N VAL A 10 47.29 -14.74 17.18
CA VAL A 10 46.10 -15.52 17.55
C VAL A 10 46.40 -16.70 18.49
N PRO A 11 47.48 -17.49 18.33
CA PRO A 11 47.80 -18.57 19.27
C PRO A 11 48.06 -18.08 20.70
N VAL A 12 48.61 -16.87 20.85
CA VAL A 12 48.89 -16.26 22.16
C VAL A 12 47.60 -15.76 22.83
N LEU A 13 46.59 -15.38 22.04
CA LEU A 13 45.28 -14.95 22.54
C LEU A 13 44.51 -16.10 23.21
N LEU A 14 44.73 -17.33 22.75
CA LEU A 14 44.10 -18.53 23.29
C LEU A 14 44.76 -19.04 24.58
N ASP A 15 45.96 -18.56 24.91
CA ASP A 15 46.57 -18.86 26.20
C ASP A 15 45.89 -18.07 27.32
N SER A 16 45.74 -18.68 28.49
CA SER A 16 45.18 -18.07 29.70
C SER A 16 45.97 -16.85 30.22
N SER A 17 47.14 -16.58 29.62
CA SER A 17 48.07 -15.49 29.94
C SER A 17 48.12 -14.39 28.87
N TRP A 18 47.04 -14.13 28.14
CA TRP A 18 47.01 -13.01 27.19
C TRP A 18 47.24 -11.67 27.91
N SER A 19 47.98 -10.76 27.26
CA SER A 19 48.42 -9.50 27.86
C SER A 19 47.72 -8.29 27.27
N ASN A 20 47.70 -7.17 28.00
CA ASN A 20 47.18 -5.91 27.50
C ASN A 20 47.93 -5.42 26.24
N ASP A 21 49.22 -5.75 26.12
CA ASP A 21 50.05 -5.47 24.93
C ASP A 21 49.58 -6.24 23.69
N LEU A 22 49.12 -7.49 23.86
CA LEU A 22 48.53 -8.28 22.78
C LEU A 22 47.26 -7.61 22.23
N ILE A 23 46.38 -7.15 23.12
CA ILE A 23 45.14 -6.46 22.73
C ILE A 23 45.44 -5.17 21.96
N ILE A 24 46.41 -4.36 22.40
CA ILE A 24 46.83 -3.15 21.68
C ILE A 24 47.28 -3.48 20.26
N LYS A 25 48.12 -4.52 20.09
CA LYS A 25 48.59 -4.95 18.75
C LYS A 25 47.44 -5.42 17.86
N LEU A 26 46.46 -6.13 18.42
CA LEU A 26 45.26 -6.53 17.68
C LEU A 26 44.42 -5.30 17.29
N THR A 27 44.24 -4.34 18.20
CA THR A 27 43.57 -3.07 17.93
C THR A 27 44.20 -2.34 16.75
N GLU A 28 45.54 -2.18 16.73
CA GLU A 28 46.26 -1.53 15.63
C GLU A 28 46.07 -2.24 14.27
N ILE A 29 45.90 -3.56 14.25
CA ILE A 29 45.66 -4.32 13.02
C ILE A 29 44.24 -4.08 12.49
N PHE A 30 43.24 -4.09 13.38
CA PHE A 30 41.85 -3.90 13.00
C PHE A 30 41.53 -2.44 12.64
N GLU A 31 42.18 -1.46 13.26
CA GLU A 31 42.03 -0.03 12.92
C GLU A 31 42.45 0.28 11.49
N LYS A 32 43.43 -0.47 10.95
CA LYS A 32 43.89 -0.33 9.56
C LYS A 32 42.88 -0.85 8.54
N GLN A 33 41.84 -1.58 8.96
CA GLN A 33 40.88 -2.18 8.04
C GLN A 33 39.78 -1.20 7.63
N THR A 34 39.75 -0.90 6.34
CA THR A 34 38.74 -0.07 5.69
C THR A 34 37.72 -0.93 4.94
N SER A 35 36.65 -0.31 4.46
CA SER A 35 35.66 -1.01 3.62
C SER A 35 36.25 -1.58 2.33
N GLU A 36 37.39 -1.04 1.86
CA GLU A 36 38.09 -1.49 0.66
C GLU A 36 39.02 -2.68 0.94
N THR A 37 39.68 -2.72 2.11
CA THR A 37 40.64 -3.78 2.45
C THR A 37 39.99 -4.99 3.13
N ILE A 38 38.76 -4.86 3.62
CA ILE A 38 38.13 -5.92 4.43
C ILE A 38 37.96 -7.24 3.69
N SER A 39 37.65 -7.23 2.39
CA SER A 39 37.45 -8.44 1.60
C SER A 39 38.74 -9.25 1.43
N SER A 40 39.85 -8.58 1.10
CA SER A 40 41.16 -9.23 1.01
C SER A 40 41.66 -9.69 2.38
N PHE A 41 41.45 -8.89 3.42
CA PHE A 41 41.84 -9.26 4.78
C PHE A 41 41.10 -10.51 5.29
N VAL A 42 39.79 -10.60 5.03
CA VAL A 42 38.98 -11.77 5.39
C VAL A 42 39.44 -13.01 4.64
N SER A 43 39.72 -12.91 3.33
CA SER A 43 40.16 -14.07 2.55
C SER A 43 41.56 -14.57 2.95
N THR A 44 42.47 -13.68 3.36
CA THR A 44 43.83 -14.06 3.77
C THR A 44 43.93 -14.55 5.21
N SER A 45 43.00 -14.19 6.09
CA SER A 45 43.10 -14.41 7.54
C SER A 45 41.85 -15.02 8.17
N LEU A 46 41.03 -15.72 7.38
CA LEU A 46 39.75 -16.28 7.81
C LEU A 46 39.84 -17.10 9.10
N THR A 47 40.78 -18.04 9.19
CA THR A 47 40.96 -18.93 10.35
C THR A 47 41.27 -18.14 11.62
N SER A 48 42.18 -17.15 11.52
CA SER A 48 42.52 -16.25 12.62
C SER A 48 41.33 -15.41 13.07
N LEU A 49 40.54 -14.88 12.12
CA LEU A 49 39.35 -14.09 12.42
C LEU A 49 38.26 -14.91 13.11
N VAL A 50 37.98 -16.13 12.63
CA VAL A 50 37.06 -17.07 13.30
C VAL A 50 37.51 -17.34 14.74
N THR A 51 38.81 -17.49 14.94
CA THR A 51 39.37 -17.75 16.28
C THR A 51 39.20 -16.53 17.20
N ILE A 52 39.40 -15.32 16.70
CA ILE A 52 39.21 -14.07 17.46
C ILE A 52 37.73 -13.88 17.83
N GLU A 53 36.81 -14.14 16.90
CA GLU A 53 35.36 -14.08 17.17
C GLU A 53 34.92 -15.11 18.22
N HIS A 54 35.40 -16.35 18.11
CA HIS A 54 35.16 -17.37 19.13
C HIS A 54 35.73 -16.97 20.49
N TRP A 55 36.93 -16.39 20.54
CA TRP A 55 37.50 -15.86 21.77
C TRP A 55 36.63 -14.73 22.36
N ALA A 56 36.13 -13.82 21.53
CA ALA A 56 35.27 -12.72 21.98
C ALA A 56 33.97 -13.26 22.60
N TRP A 57 33.31 -14.23 21.97
CA TRP A 57 32.13 -14.90 22.53
C TRP A 57 32.44 -15.64 23.85
N GLN A 58 33.59 -16.31 23.95
CA GLN A 58 34.03 -16.94 25.19
C GLN A 58 34.27 -15.92 26.31
N MET A 59 34.87 -14.78 26.00
CA MET A 59 35.11 -13.70 26.95
C MET A 59 33.81 -13.07 27.45
N LEU A 60 32.85 -12.83 26.55
CA LEU A 60 31.53 -12.31 26.92
C LEU A 60 30.72 -13.29 27.78
N SER A 61 30.88 -14.59 27.53
CA SER A 61 30.14 -15.64 28.27
C SER A 61 30.69 -15.98 29.65
N LYS A 62 31.87 -15.47 30.01
CA LYS A 62 32.49 -15.63 31.33
C LYS A 62 32.35 -14.35 32.15
N ASP A 63 32.60 -14.46 33.46
CA ASP A 63 32.49 -13.35 34.43
C ASP A 63 33.22 -12.08 33.95
N SER A 64 32.42 -11.09 33.55
CA SER A 64 32.90 -9.84 32.95
C SER A 64 33.75 -8.99 33.90
N ARG A 65 33.62 -9.17 35.23
CA ARG A 65 34.34 -8.38 36.25
C ARG A 65 35.87 -8.48 36.12
N GLN A 66 36.36 -9.55 35.50
CA GLN A 66 37.78 -9.80 35.32
C GLN A 66 38.44 -8.95 34.22
N TRP A 67 37.67 -8.49 33.23
CA TRP A 67 38.23 -7.84 32.04
C TRP A 67 37.53 -6.53 31.66
N ILE A 68 36.32 -6.27 32.12
CA ILE A 68 35.52 -5.10 31.72
C ILE A 68 36.13 -3.77 32.16
N ASN A 69 36.98 -3.78 33.20
CA ASN A 69 37.70 -2.58 33.68
C ASN A 69 39.00 -2.31 32.90
N LEU A 70 39.34 -3.14 31.92
CA LEU A 70 40.52 -2.96 31.07
C LEU A 70 40.11 -2.16 29.82
N ASP A 71 40.41 -0.85 29.81
CA ASP A 71 40.03 0.08 28.73
C ASP A 71 40.38 -0.43 27.33
N ASN A 72 41.55 -1.04 27.14
CA ASN A 72 41.97 -1.54 25.83
C ASN A 72 41.14 -2.74 25.38
N CYS A 73 40.69 -3.60 26.30
CA CYS A 73 39.78 -4.69 25.98
C CYS A 73 38.44 -4.13 25.51
N VAL A 74 37.84 -3.21 26.28
CA VAL A 74 36.56 -2.58 25.89
C VAL A 74 36.67 -1.88 24.54
N LYS A 75 37.74 -1.13 24.30
CA LYS A 75 38.03 -0.50 22.99
C LYS A 75 38.15 -1.53 21.87
N PHE A 76 38.85 -2.63 22.11
CA PHE A 76 38.99 -3.70 21.12
C PHE A 76 37.64 -4.32 20.78
N PHE A 77 36.75 -4.54 21.76
CA PHE A 77 35.40 -5.02 21.49
C PHE A 77 34.59 -4.02 20.63
N HIS A 78 34.63 -2.72 20.94
CA HIS A 78 33.97 -1.73 20.06
C HIS A 78 34.53 -1.72 18.63
N LEU A 79 35.85 -1.88 18.48
CA LEU A 79 36.50 -1.97 17.18
C LEU A 79 36.10 -3.24 16.42
N LEU A 80 36.01 -4.38 17.11
CA LEU A 80 35.58 -5.66 16.54
C LEU A 80 34.13 -5.57 16.07
N HIS A 81 33.23 -4.98 16.86
CA HIS A 81 31.87 -4.67 16.41
C HIS A 81 31.87 -3.78 15.15
N SER A 82 32.65 -2.72 15.12
CA SER A 82 32.75 -1.84 13.94
C SER A 82 33.25 -2.60 12.70
N PHE A 83 34.24 -3.48 12.88
CA PHE A 83 34.72 -4.39 11.84
C PHE A 83 33.61 -5.33 11.35
N ASN A 84 32.84 -5.92 12.26
CA ASN A 84 31.72 -6.81 11.93
C ASN A 84 30.61 -6.09 11.18
N MET A 85 30.29 -4.85 11.55
CA MET A 85 29.33 -4.03 10.80
C MET A 85 29.82 -3.70 9.39
N LYS A 86 31.13 -3.40 9.22
CA LYS A 86 31.74 -3.25 7.87
C LYS A 86 31.64 -4.54 7.06
N LEU A 87 31.87 -5.70 7.69
CA LEU A 87 31.76 -7.02 7.06
C LEU A 87 30.33 -7.32 6.59
N ILE A 88 29.34 -7.03 7.42
CA ILE A 88 27.92 -7.12 7.08
C ILE A 88 27.63 -6.19 5.89
N SER A 89 28.05 -4.92 5.95
CA SER A 89 27.80 -3.92 4.90
C SER A 89 28.36 -4.28 3.51
N ASN A 90 29.40 -5.11 3.45
CA ASN A 90 30.06 -5.48 2.20
C ASN A 90 29.25 -6.58 1.47
N ASN A 91 28.32 -6.17 0.62
CA ASN A 91 27.40 -7.08 -0.04
C ASN A 91 28.03 -7.94 -1.16
N ASN A 92 29.11 -7.47 -1.79
CA ASN A 92 29.65 -8.08 -3.02
C ASN A 92 31.06 -8.68 -2.86
N GLY A 93 31.79 -8.35 -1.79
CA GLY A 93 33.18 -8.77 -1.60
C GLY A 93 33.39 -9.96 -0.67
N ILE A 94 32.36 -10.41 0.05
CA ILE A 94 32.48 -11.50 1.04
C ILE A 94 31.26 -12.41 0.92
N GLU A 95 31.52 -13.70 0.69
CA GLU A 95 30.47 -14.72 0.57
C GLU A 95 29.64 -14.84 1.87
N PHE A 96 28.36 -15.14 1.71
CA PHE A 96 27.44 -15.15 2.82
C PHE A 96 27.77 -16.22 3.88
N ASP A 97 28.18 -17.41 3.42
CA ASP A 97 28.61 -18.50 4.30
C ASP A 97 29.84 -18.12 5.14
N THR A 98 30.71 -17.26 4.61
CA THR A 98 31.86 -16.73 5.35
C THR A 98 31.39 -15.78 6.46
N LYS A 99 30.38 -14.95 6.21
CA LYS A 99 29.81 -14.06 7.24
C LYS A 99 29.14 -14.85 8.37
N ILE A 100 28.40 -15.91 8.01
CA ILE A 100 27.79 -16.84 8.99
C ILE A 100 28.88 -17.47 9.86
N LEU A 101 29.92 -18.03 9.23
CA LEU A 101 31.01 -18.72 9.93
C LEU A 101 31.74 -17.82 10.92
N LEU A 102 31.91 -16.54 10.58
CA LEU A 102 32.59 -15.56 11.43
C LEU A 102 31.73 -15.10 12.60
N LEU A 103 30.47 -14.75 12.35
CA LEU A 103 29.68 -13.96 13.28
C LEU A 103 28.75 -14.79 14.16
N ILE A 104 28.26 -15.93 13.69
CA ILE A 104 27.35 -16.77 14.47
C ILE A 104 28.17 -17.61 15.45
N PRO A 105 27.88 -17.58 16.76
CA PRO A 105 28.63 -18.39 17.71
C PRO A 105 28.45 -19.89 17.43
N SER A 106 29.56 -20.61 17.36
CA SER A 106 29.56 -22.07 17.14
C SER A 106 29.07 -22.89 18.33
N ASN A 107 28.95 -22.28 19.52
CA ASN A 107 28.55 -22.95 20.75
C ASN A 107 27.42 -22.20 21.47
N ILE A 108 26.29 -22.89 21.61
CA ILE A 108 25.09 -22.40 22.32
C ILE A 108 25.40 -21.98 23.77
N LYS A 109 26.33 -22.65 24.45
CA LYS A 109 26.69 -22.34 25.84
C LYS A 109 27.25 -20.93 26.01
N TRP A 110 27.85 -20.34 24.97
CA TRP A 110 28.33 -18.97 25.05
C TRP A 110 27.17 -17.98 25.11
N ILE A 111 26.09 -18.24 24.35
CA ILE A 111 24.87 -17.43 24.45
C ILE A 111 24.29 -17.54 25.86
N ASP A 112 24.18 -18.77 26.40
CA ASP A 112 23.65 -18.97 27.75
C ASP A 112 24.45 -18.19 28.80
N GLY A 113 25.78 -18.28 28.77
CA GLY A 113 26.65 -17.56 29.70
C GLY A 113 26.61 -16.04 29.55
N VAL A 114 26.36 -15.51 28.34
CA VAL A 114 26.13 -14.07 28.15
C VAL A 114 24.79 -13.66 28.77
N LEU A 115 23.71 -14.39 28.47
CA LEU A 115 22.37 -14.05 28.93
C LEU A 115 22.22 -14.16 30.45
N GLU A 116 22.87 -15.15 31.08
CA GLU A 116 22.87 -15.34 32.55
C GLU A 116 23.50 -14.17 33.31
N GLN A 117 24.41 -13.44 32.69
CA GLN A 117 25.09 -12.31 33.34
C GLN A 117 24.25 -11.02 33.33
N ILE A 118 23.29 -10.87 32.42
CA ILE A 118 22.60 -9.60 32.13
C ILE A 118 21.97 -8.96 33.37
N GLU A 119 21.35 -9.77 34.22
CA GLU A 119 20.65 -9.26 35.42
C GLU A 119 21.59 -8.63 36.45
N SER A 120 22.84 -9.10 36.53
CA SER A 120 23.84 -8.70 37.54
C SER A 120 24.99 -7.84 36.98
N SER A 121 24.91 -7.47 35.70
CA SER A 121 26.00 -6.84 34.96
C SER A 121 26.03 -5.32 35.10
N ASN A 122 27.20 -4.73 34.80
CA ASN A 122 27.36 -3.28 34.69
C ASN A 122 26.95 -2.74 33.30
N ASP A 123 26.76 -1.42 33.21
CA ASP A 123 26.34 -0.75 31.98
C ASP A 123 27.35 -0.94 30.82
N THR A 124 28.65 -0.97 31.10
CA THR A 124 29.70 -1.18 30.08
C THR A 124 29.55 -2.54 29.40
N PHE A 125 29.37 -3.61 30.18
CA PHE A 125 29.17 -4.95 29.65
C PHE A 125 27.87 -5.03 28.84
N LEU A 126 26.76 -4.51 29.37
CA LEU A 126 25.48 -4.50 28.66
C LEU A 126 25.56 -3.72 27.34
N THR A 127 26.34 -2.65 27.30
CA THR A 127 26.60 -1.89 26.06
C THR A 127 27.25 -2.78 25.01
N LEU A 128 28.28 -3.55 25.39
CA LEU A 128 28.93 -4.50 24.47
C LEU A 128 27.98 -5.61 24.04
N VAL A 129 27.19 -6.17 24.96
CA VAL A 129 26.20 -7.21 24.64
C VAL A 129 25.15 -6.70 23.64
N ASN A 130 24.63 -5.48 23.82
CA ASN A 130 23.71 -4.84 22.88
C ASN A 130 24.33 -4.78 21.47
N LEU A 131 25.58 -4.31 21.35
CA LEU A 131 26.28 -4.23 20.07
C LEU A 131 26.42 -5.60 19.39
N TRP A 132 26.71 -6.65 20.15
CA TRP A 132 26.87 -8.01 19.62
C TRP A 132 25.56 -8.59 19.10
N PHE A 133 24.46 -8.47 19.86
CA PHE A 133 23.16 -8.96 19.41
C PHE A 133 22.54 -8.09 18.31
N ASP A 134 22.81 -6.78 18.30
CA ASP A 134 22.45 -5.91 17.18
C ASP A 134 23.19 -6.37 15.90
N THR A 135 24.49 -6.68 15.98
CA THR A 135 25.26 -7.25 14.85
C THR A 135 24.64 -8.55 14.34
N LEU A 136 24.28 -9.49 15.22
CA LEU A 136 23.57 -10.70 14.82
C LEU A 136 22.24 -10.38 14.14
N SER A 137 21.47 -9.44 14.69
CA SER A 137 20.17 -9.03 14.13
C SER A 137 20.33 -8.42 12.73
N TYR A 138 21.36 -7.60 12.49
CA TYR A 138 21.68 -7.09 11.15
C TYR A 138 22.11 -8.19 10.17
N LEU A 139 22.87 -9.18 10.65
CA LEU A 139 23.27 -10.34 9.84
C LEU A 139 22.06 -11.18 9.43
N VAL A 140 21.18 -11.51 10.39
CA VAL A 140 19.93 -12.24 10.13
C VAL A 140 19.04 -11.44 9.19
N HIS A 141 19.01 -10.11 9.34
CA HIS A 141 18.26 -9.27 8.45
C HIS A 141 18.75 -9.51 7.03
N GLN A 142 20.07 -9.48 6.76
CA GLN A 142 20.61 -9.69 5.42
C GLN A 142 20.17 -11.00 4.74
N THR A 143 20.02 -12.11 5.48
CA THR A 143 19.62 -13.40 4.91
C THR A 143 18.69 -14.19 5.82
N SER A 144 17.50 -14.46 5.30
CA SER A 144 16.45 -15.22 5.96
C SER A 144 16.80 -16.67 6.30
N ASP A 145 17.80 -17.26 5.63
CA ASP A 145 18.13 -18.68 5.77
C ASP A 145 18.99 -18.95 7.03
N ILE A 146 19.62 -17.93 7.62
CA ILE A 146 20.35 -18.04 8.90
C ILE A 146 19.46 -18.50 10.03
N VAL A 147 18.18 -18.15 9.93
CA VAL A 147 17.20 -18.27 10.99
C VAL A 147 17.00 -19.71 11.47
N TYR A 148 17.35 -20.69 10.63
CA TYR A 148 17.28 -22.12 10.94
C TYR A 148 18.54 -22.68 11.63
N SER A 149 19.57 -21.86 11.86
CA SER A 149 20.72 -22.28 12.65
C SER A 149 20.26 -22.65 14.08
N PRO A 150 20.64 -23.83 14.62
CA PRO A 150 20.28 -24.23 15.97
C PRO A 150 20.67 -23.19 17.03
N THR A 151 21.82 -22.54 16.83
CA THR A 151 22.30 -21.45 17.69
C THR A 151 21.36 -20.25 17.68
N MET A 152 20.95 -19.80 16.49
CA MET A 152 20.08 -18.63 16.36
C MET A 152 18.69 -18.92 16.88
N LEU A 153 18.14 -20.10 16.58
CA LEU A 153 16.86 -20.53 17.12
C LEU A 153 16.88 -20.55 18.65
N HIS A 154 17.96 -21.08 19.25
CA HIS A 154 18.14 -21.08 20.70
C HIS A 154 18.20 -19.66 21.27
N LEU A 155 19.00 -18.77 20.66
CA LEU A 155 19.08 -17.36 21.08
C LEU A 155 17.70 -16.70 21.09
N ILE A 156 16.96 -16.78 19.98
CA ILE A 156 15.65 -16.15 19.84
C ILE A 156 14.64 -16.74 20.83
N ASN A 157 14.68 -18.05 21.08
CA ASN A 157 13.87 -18.70 22.12
C ASN A 157 14.15 -18.14 23.52
N ARG A 158 15.44 -18.01 23.86
CA ARG A 158 15.88 -17.44 25.15
C ARG A 158 15.44 -15.97 25.27
N LEU A 159 15.67 -15.15 24.24
CA LEU A 159 15.28 -13.73 24.24
C LEU A 159 13.77 -13.54 24.39
N SER A 160 12.97 -14.34 23.68
CA SER A 160 11.51 -14.31 23.78
C SER A 160 11.04 -14.69 25.19
N ARG A 161 11.49 -15.83 25.70
CA ARG A 161 11.02 -16.39 26.99
C ARG A 161 11.54 -15.62 28.21
N ASP A 162 12.84 -15.33 28.24
CA ASP A 162 13.51 -14.83 29.44
C ASP A 162 13.52 -13.30 29.52
N PHE A 163 13.23 -12.59 28.42
CA PHE A 163 13.29 -11.12 28.38
C PHE A 163 11.98 -10.51 27.89
N ILE A 164 11.49 -10.83 26.69
CA ILE A 164 10.30 -10.18 26.12
C ILE A 164 9.00 -10.57 26.86
N MET A 165 8.79 -11.86 27.09
CA MET A 165 7.59 -12.40 27.74
C MET A 165 7.70 -12.38 29.27
N THR A 166 8.13 -11.24 29.83
CA THR A 166 8.35 -11.07 31.27
C THR A 166 7.63 -9.84 31.83
N ASP A 167 7.38 -9.85 33.13
CA ASP A 167 6.85 -8.69 33.85
C ASP A 167 7.80 -7.49 33.80
N GLN A 168 9.11 -7.74 33.70
CA GLN A 168 10.12 -6.70 33.58
C GLN A 168 10.01 -5.93 32.25
N TYR A 169 9.80 -6.64 31.13
CA TYR A 169 9.56 -6.00 29.84
C TYR A 169 8.26 -5.18 29.86
N LYS A 170 7.18 -5.74 30.43
CA LYS A 170 5.92 -5.00 30.62
C LYS A 170 6.09 -3.76 31.45
N PHE A 171 6.87 -3.84 32.53
CA PHE A 171 7.18 -2.68 33.37
C PHE A 171 7.89 -1.59 32.55
N TYR A 172 8.91 -1.94 31.78
CA TYR A 172 9.61 -0.97 30.92
C TYR A 172 8.73 -0.42 29.81
N LEU A 173 7.93 -1.24 29.15
CA LEU A 173 6.98 -0.79 28.13
C LEU A 173 5.95 0.18 28.73
N LYS A 174 5.51 -0.06 29.97
CA LYS A 174 4.60 0.85 30.68
C LYS A 174 5.22 2.20 30.99
N GLN A 175 6.51 2.25 31.31
CA GLN A 175 7.22 3.52 31.48
C GLN A 175 7.28 4.34 30.19
N LEU A 176 7.32 3.67 29.03
CA LEU A 176 7.28 4.33 27.71
C LEU A 176 5.87 4.80 27.30
N ARG A 177 4.84 4.66 28.15
CA ARG A 177 3.51 5.24 27.87
C ARG A 177 3.41 6.70 28.26
N GLU A 178 4.30 7.17 29.12
CA GLU A 178 4.26 8.53 29.65
C GLU A 178 4.65 9.55 28.55
N PRO A 179 3.92 10.65 28.37
CA PRO A 179 4.21 11.62 27.30
C PRO A 179 5.58 12.29 27.44
N ASN A 180 6.07 12.42 28.68
CA ASN A 180 7.36 13.04 29.01
C ASN A 180 8.30 12.02 29.64
N VAL A 181 8.83 11.10 28.84
CA VAL A 181 9.86 10.15 29.29
C VAL A 181 11.19 10.89 29.49
N THR A 182 11.64 11.00 30.73
CA THR A 182 12.94 11.61 31.06
C THR A 182 14.10 10.71 30.63
N GLN A 183 15.24 11.29 30.25
CA GLN A 183 16.43 10.52 29.82
C GLN A 183 16.90 9.51 30.87
N SER A 184 16.69 9.79 32.17
CA SER A 184 17.03 8.88 33.28
C SER A 184 16.28 7.55 33.27
N VAL A 185 15.21 7.41 32.48
CA VAL A 185 14.51 6.14 32.30
C VAL A 185 15.36 5.18 31.48
N PHE A 186 16.07 5.65 30.45
CA PHE A 186 16.80 4.80 29.50
C PHE A 186 18.12 4.27 30.05
N THR A 187 18.04 3.33 30.99
CA THR A 187 19.19 2.52 31.39
C THR A 187 19.64 1.60 30.25
N VAL A 188 20.92 1.21 30.23
CA VAL A 188 21.44 0.28 29.21
C VAL A 188 20.70 -1.06 29.26
N LYS A 189 20.30 -1.48 30.46
CA LYS A 189 19.43 -2.66 30.67
C LYS A 189 18.05 -2.48 30.02
N GLN A 190 17.41 -1.33 30.17
CA GLN A 190 16.14 -1.08 29.51
C GLN A 190 16.27 -1.07 27.98
N GLN A 191 17.37 -0.53 27.43
CA GLN A 191 17.65 -0.62 26.00
C GLN A 191 17.82 -2.07 25.53
N PHE A 192 18.51 -2.91 26.30
CA PHE A 192 18.64 -4.33 25.98
C PHE A 192 17.27 -5.00 25.80
N TYR A 193 16.35 -4.75 26.74
CA TYR A 193 14.99 -5.28 26.68
C TYR A 193 14.20 -4.67 25.51
N MET A 194 14.05 -3.34 25.48
CA MET A 194 13.08 -2.69 24.58
C MET A 194 13.56 -2.56 23.13
N LYS A 195 14.88 -2.43 22.91
CA LYS A 195 15.49 -2.28 21.59
C LYS A 195 16.08 -3.59 21.11
N THR A 196 17.13 -4.11 21.76
CA THR A 196 17.92 -5.22 21.22
C THR A 196 17.13 -6.52 21.15
N CYS A 197 16.41 -6.91 22.21
CA CYS A 197 15.54 -8.10 22.15
C CYS A 197 14.45 -7.95 21.09
N SER A 198 13.78 -6.79 21.05
CA SER A 198 12.74 -6.50 20.06
C SER A 198 13.28 -6.55 18.63
N PHE A 199 14.49 -6.06 18.39
CA PHE A 199 15.13 -6.09 17.08
C PHE A 199 15.41 -7.53 16.64
N SER A 200 16.03 -8.33 17.51
CA SER A 200 16.36 -9.72 17.22
C SER A 200 15.11 -10.53 16.87
N LEU A 201 14.03 -10.35 17.65
CA LEU A 201 12.77 -11.05 17.40
C LEU A 201 12.06 -10.51 16.15
N ASN A 202 12.07 -9.19 15.92
CA ASN A 202 11.49 -8.58 14.72
C ASN A 202 12.07 -9.21 13.45
N VAL A 203 13.41 -9.22 13.36
CA VAL A 203 14.10 -9.74 12.18
C VAL A 203 13.85 -11.24 11.99
N TYR A 204 13.77 -12.01 13.08
CA TYR A 204 13.42 -13.43 13.03
C TYR A 204 12.03 -13.66 12.42
N PHE A 205 11.04 -12.84 12.77
CA PHE A 205 9.63 -13.02 12.36
C PHE A 205 9.38 -12.79 10.87
N TRP A 206 10.38 -12.25 10.14
CA TRP A 206 10.33 -12.16 8.68
C TRP A 206 10.78 -13.47 7.98
N SER A 207 11.17 -14.51 8.72
CA SER A 207 11.49 -15.84 8.18
C SER A 207 10.25 -16.74 8.06
N LYS A 208 10.41 -17.97 7.52
CA LYS A 208 9.29 -18.93 7.45
C LYS A 208 8.90 -19.42 8.85
N SER A 209 7.63 -19.78 8.99
CA SER A 209 6.89 -20.00 10.24
C SER A 209 7.05 -21.40 10.87
N GLU A 210 8.05 -22.18 10.51
CA GLU A 210 7.97 -23.64 10.74
C GLU A 210 8.55 -24.14 12.07
N ASN A 211 9.24 -23.34 12.89
CA ASN A 211 10.06 -23.88 14.00
C ASN A 211 10.14 -23.04 15.30
N PHE A 212 9.14 -22.22 15.64
CA PHE A 212 9.20 -21.43 16.90
C PHE A 212 8.18 -21.91 17.96
N PRO A 213 8.63 -22.18 19.21
CA PRO A 213 7.80 -22.77 20.27
C PRO A 213 6.80 -21.81 20.91
N LEU A 214 7.03 -20.49 20.88
CA LEU A 214 6.04 -19.48 21.28
C LEU A 214 5.25 -19.04 20.05
N ILE A 215 3.92 -19.02 20.13
CA ILE A 215 3.12 -18.61 18.99
C ILE A 215 3.18 -17.08 18.91
N SER A 216 3.48 -16.52 17.72
CA SER A 216 3.49 -15.07 17.47
C SER A 216 2.27 -14.33 18.04
N GLU A 217 1.14 -15.02 18.04
CA GLU A 217 -0.13 -14.61 18.61
C GLU A 217 -0.04 -14.29 20.12
N GLU A 218 0.66 -15.12 20.90
CA GLU A 218 0.84 -14.94 22.35
C GLU A 218 1.64 -13.67 22.65
N ILE A 219 2.71 -13.43 21.88
CA ILE A 219 3.54 -12.23 21.99
C ILE A 219 2.73 -10.99 21.62
N THR A 220 1.99 -11.05 20.51
CA THR A 220 1.14 -9.95 20.04
C THR A 220 0.09 -9.60 21.10
N LYS A 221 -0.59 -10.61 21.65
CA LYS A 221 -1.59 -10.45 22.71
C LYS A 221 -0.98 -9.93 24.01
N PHE A 222 0.24 -10.35 24.34
CA PHE A 222 0.92 -9.92 25.56
C PHE A 222 1.31 -8.44 25.52
N LEU A 223 1.62 -7.91 24.34
CA LEU A 223 2.16 -6.56 24.14
C LEU A 223 1.15 -5.53 23.62
N SER A 224 0.02 -5.96 23.05
CA SER A 224 -0.86 -5.10 22.23
C SER A 224 -1.40 -3.87 22.95
N GLU A 225 -1.91 -4.01 24.17
CA GLU A 225 -2.52 -2.91 24.92
C GLU A 225 -1.51 -1.78 25.20
N ASP A 226 -0.37 -2.15 25.78
CA ASP A 226 0.67 -1.19 26.13
C ASP A 226 1.31 -0.58 24.87
N TYR A 227 1.45 -1.36 23.78
CA TYR A 227 1.90 -0.86 22.48
C TYR A 227 0.96 0.21 21.90
N ILE A 228 -0.35 -0.04 21.86
CA ILE A 228 -1.31 0.91 21.32
C ILE A 228 -1.24 2.21 22.11
N GLN A 229 -1.25 2.14 23.43
CA GLN A 229 -1.20 3.34 24.28
C GLN A 229 0.10 4.12 24.07
N MET A 230 1.25 3.44 23.97
CA MET A 230 2.54 4.06 23.65
C MET A 230 2.48 4.82 22.32
N ILE A 231 1.96 4.20 21.25
CA ILE A 231 1.92 4.81 19.92
C ILE A 231 0.95 5.98 19.85
N LEU A 232 -0.23 5.86 20.48
CA LEU A 232 -1.20 6.95 20.51
C LEU A 232 -0.62 8.19 21.19
N VAL A 233 0.09 8.04 22.30
CA VAL A 233 0.76 9.14 23.02
C VAL A 233 1.91 9.70 22.20
N HIS A 234 2.86 8.86 21.80
CA HIS A 234 4.12 9.33 21.22
C HIS A 234 3.99 9.84 19.79
N SER A 235 2.92 9.48 19.06
CA SER A 235 2.60 10.08 17.76
C SER A 235 2.35 11.60 17.81
N TYR A 236 2.20 12.20 19.00
CA TYR A 236 2.09 13.65 19.19
C TYR A 236 3.34 14.30 19.79
N THR A 237 4.32 13.53 20.26
CA THR A 237 5.49 14.05 20.99
C THR A 237 6.82 13.87 20.25
N MET A 238 6.79 13.58 18.93
CA MET A 238 7.99 13.31 18.12
C MET A 238 9.09 14.38 18.21
N ASN A 239 8.72 15.65 18.40
CA ASN A 239 9.66 16.76 18.57
C ASN A 239 10.54 16.65 19.83
N SER A 240 10.09 15.91 20.85
CA SER A 240 10.81 15.75 22.12
C SER A 240 11.54 14.41 22.25
N TRP A 241 11.55 13.58 21.20
CA TRP A 241 12.22 12.29 21.27
C TRP A 241 13.74 12.45 21.27
N ASN A 242 14.39 11.79 22.22
CA ASN A 242 15.83 11.54 22.18
C ASN A 242 16.13 10.28 21.33
N SER A 243 17.42 10.00 21.11
CA SER A 243 17.88 8.82 20.36
C SER A 243 17.39 7.51 20.98
N GLU A 244 17.35 7.43 22.31
CA GLU A 244 17.00 6.22 23.04
C GLU A 244 15.50 5.88 22.92
N LEU A 245 14.62 6.88 23.04
CA LEU A 245 13.18 6.73 22.84
C LEU A 245 12.87 6.36 21.40
N LEU A 246 13.49 7.06 20.44
CA LEU A 246 13.36 6.76 19.01
C LEU A 246 13.72 5.30 18.73
N SER A 247 14.87 4.85 19.24
CA SER A 247 15.35 3.49 19.05
C SER A 247 14.40 2.45 19.64
N CYS A 248 13.90 2.67 20.87
CA CYS A 248 12.92 1.77 21.49
C CYS A 248 11.62 1.71 20.67
N ILE A 249 11.02 2.86 20.33
CA ILE A 249 9.76 2.91 19.58
C ILE A 249 9.91 2.23 18.20
N ALA A 250 11.00 2.52 17.47
CA ALA A 250 11.26 1.94 16.16
C ALA A 250 11.24 0.41 16.19
N HIS A 251 11.96 -0.19 17.16
CA HIS A 251 12.10 -1.64 17.25
C HIS A 251 10.86 -2.31 17.85
N ILE A 252 10.11 -1.66 18.74
CA ILE A 252 8.82 -2.16 19.24
C ILE A 252 7.78 -2.16 18.11
N ILE A 253 7.68 -1.09 17.31
CA ILE A 253 6.79 -1.07 16.13
C ILE A 253 7.19 -2.19 15.17
N GLY A 254 8.50 -2.36 14.92
CA GLY A 254 9.02 -3.44 14.09
C GLY A 254 8.61 -4.82 14.58
N LEU A 255 8.75 -5.09 15.88
CA LEU A 255 8.36 -6.35 16.51
C LEU A 255 6.86 -6.63 16.37
N ILE A 256 6.02 -5.66 16.71
CA ILE A 256 4.56 -5.81 16.62
C ILE A 256 4.11 -5.98 15.17
N CYS A 257 4.72 -5.22 14.25
CA CYS A 257 4.46 -5.39 12.84
C CYS A 257 4.83 -6.82 12.40
N SER A 258 6.06 -7.26 12.62
CA SER A 258 6.47 -8.58 12.14
C SER A 258 5.68 -9.72 12.80
N SER A 259 5.26 -9.57 14.07
CA SER A 259 4.45 -10.57 14.77
C SER A 259 3.07 -10.75 14.13
N CYS A 260 2.45 -9.66 13.66
CA CYS A 260 1.18 -9.73 12.93
C CYS A 260 1.27 -10.54 11.62
N TRP A 261 2.43 -10.55 10.96
CA TRP A 261 2.59 -11.12 9.62
C TRP A 261 3.47 -12.37 9.52
N TRP A 262 3.94 -12.90 10.64
CA TRP A 262 4.85 -14.04 10.66
C TRP A 262 4.18 -15.37 10.27
N SER A 263 2.96 -15.63 10.74
CA SER A 263 2.24 -16.88 10.47
C SER A 263 0.71 -16.71 10.65
N GLY A 264 -0.08 -17.70 10.23
CA GLY A 264 -1.52 -17.74 10.54
C GLY A 264 -2.43 -16.79 9.74
N GLU A 265 -3.66 -16.62 10.25
CA GLU A 265 -4.66 -15.70 9.72
C GLU A 265 -4.33 -14.25 10.11
N LYS A 266 -3.71 -13.53 9.17
CA LYS A 266 -3.22 -12.14 9.35
C LYS A 266 -4.25 -11.19 9.96
N LEU A 267 -5.53 -11.35 9.62
CA LEU A 267 -6.61 -10.51 10.14
C LEU A 267 -6.76 -10.71 11.65
N GLN A 268 -6.79 -11.96 12.11
CA GLN A 268 -6.92 -12.30 13.54
C GLN A 268 -5.79 -11.67 14.36
N HIS A 269 -4.55 -11.70 13.85
CA HIS A 269 -3.42 -11.10 14.56
C HIS A 269 -3.50 -9.57 14.66
N ILE A 270 -4.02 -8.88 13.65
CA ILE A 270 -4.20 -7.43 13.72
C ILE A 270 -5.36 -7.09 14.68
N GLU A 271 -6.42 -7.89 14.69
CA GLU A 271 -7.56 -7.74 15.61
C GLU A 271 -7.17 -7.92 17.09
N LEU A 272 -6.07 -8.64 17.40
CA LEU A 272 -5.48 -8.69 18.75
C LEU A 272 -4.89 -7.35 19.21
N ILE A 273 -4.52 -6.49 18.25
CA ILE A 273 -4.00 -5.15 18.52
C ILE A 273 -5.13 -4.13 18.51
N VAL A 274 -5.95 -4.16 17.48
CA VAL A 274 -7.04 -3.22 17.25
C VAL A 274 -8.37 -3.96 17.27
N SER A 275 -8.99 -4.02 18.45
CA SER A 275 -10.20 -4.81 18.72
C SER A 275 -11.49 -4.19 18.17
N SER A 276 -11.44 -2.94 17.68
CA SER A 276 -12.56 -2.22 17.11
C SER A 276 -12.15 -1.38 15.89
N LYS A 277 -13.12 -1.03 15.03
CA LYS A 277 -12.88 -0.14 13.88
C LYS A 277 -12.28 1.21 14.31
N ASP A 278 -12.75 1.77 15.42
CA ASP A 278 -12.28 3.06 15.92
C ASP A 278 -10.80 2.97 16.33
N THR A 279 -10.43 1.93 17.09
CA THR A 279 -9.02 1.69 17.44
C THR A 279 -8.12 1.43 16.22
N THR A 280 -8.65 0.79 15.16
CA THR A 280 -7.93 0.63 13.90
C THR A 280 -7.63 1.99 13.26
N TYR A 281 -8.60 2.89 13.20
CA TYR A 281 -8.39 4.23 12.67
C TYR A 281 -7.40 5.04 13.52
N GLU A 282 -7.53 5.02 14.84
CA GLU A 282 -6.62 5.73 15.74
C GLU A 282 -5.17 5.28 15.56
N HIS A 283 -4.95 3.96 15.48
CA HIS A 283 -3.62 3.38 15.23
C HIS A 283 -3.07 3.78 13.87
N ILE A 284 -3.86 3.65 12.80
CA ILE A 284 -3.47 4.08 11.46
C ILE A 284 -3.10 5.57 11.45
N PHE A 285 -3.90 6.44 12.06
CA PHE A 285 -3.60 7.87 12.12
C PHE A 285 -2.35 8.18 12.94
N ALA A 286 -2.08 7.42 14.00
CA ALA A 286 -0.85 7.56 14.77
C ALA A 286 0.38 7.19 13.93
N LEU A 287 0.33 6.08 13.19
CA LEU A 287 1.41 5.70 12.27
C LEU A 287 1.56 6.70 11.12
N ILE A 288 0.47 7.26 10.59
CA ILE A 288 0.52 8.34 9.57
C ILE A 288 1.23 9.56 10.13
N ARG A 289 0.94 9.98 11.38
CA ARG A 289 1.66 11.10 12.01
C ARG A 289 3.17 10.85 12.09
N LEU A 290 3.59 9.63 12.46
CA LEU A 290 5.00 9.23 12.47
C LEU A 290 5.61 9.32 11.07
N VAL A 291 4.95 8.74 10.07
CA VAL A 291 5.43 8.74 8.67
C VAL A 291 5.40 10.14 8.05
N SER A 292 4.53 11.05 8.48
CA SER A 292 4.46 12.42 7.96
C SER A 292 5.44 13.39 8.65
N TYR A 293 6.16 12.95 9.69
CA TYR A 293 7.07 13.80 10.43
C TYR A 293 8.39 14.05 9.67
N GLN A 294 8.47 15.23 9.05
CA GLN A 294 9.54 15.61 8.11
C GLN A 294 10.99 15.42 8.61
N PRO A 295 11.34 15.65 9.89
CA PRO A 295 12.72 15.42 10.35
C PRO A 295 13.20 13.97 10.19
N PHE A 296 12.32 12.98 10.22
CA PHE A 296 12.71 11.59 9.96
C PHE A 296 13.11 11.37 8.50
N HIS A 297 12.45 12.03 7.53
CA HIS A 297 12.76 11.90 6.10
C HIS A 297 14.20 12.30 5.78
N GLN A 298 14.67 13.38 6.40
CA GLN A 298 16.00 13.95 6.17
C GLN A 298 17.13 13.07 6.70
N ARG A 299 16.80 12.13 7.59
CA ARG A 299 17.78 11.25 8.24
C ARG A 299 17.72 9.81 7.73
N ILE A 300 16.89 9.50 6.73
CA ILE A 300 16.88 8.16 6.15
C ILE A 300 18.27 7.88 5.52
N SER A 301 18.86 6.75 5.89
CA SER A 301 20.15 6.25 5.41
C SER A 301 19.96 5.29 4.23
N ALA A 302 20.96 5.15 3.34
CA ALA A 302 20.91 4.20 2.23
C ALA A 302 20.90 2.72 2.66
N GLN A 303 21.21 2.46 3.93
CA GLN A 303 21.23 1.15 4.57
C GLN A 303 20.58 1.26 5.95
N LEU A 304 20.08 0.15 6.50
CA LEU A 304 19.37 0.10 7.78
C LEU A 304 20.35 0.30 8.96
N TYR A 305 20.85 1.52 9.15
CA TYR A 305 21.92 1.83 10.11
C TYR A 305 21.51 2.74 11.26
N ASN A 306 20.44 3.50 11.08
CA ASN A 306 19.93 4.37 12.11
C ASN A 306 18.46 4.07 12.41
N ASP A 307 18.05 4.48 13.59
CA ASP A 307 16.72 4.23 14.10
C ASP A 307 15.63 4.94 13.29
N GLU A 308 15.93 6.09 12.66
CA GLU A 308 14.98 6.76 11.76
C GLU A 308 14.65 5.90 10.54
N THR A 309 15.64 5.23 9.93
CA THR A 309 15.38 4.31 8.80
C THR A 309 14.58 3.10 9.25
N VAL A 310 14.90 2.53 10.43
CA VAL A 310 14.16 1.40 11.01
C VAL A 310 12.71 1.79 11.30
N LEU A 311 12.48 2.96 11.89
CA LEU A 311 11.16 3.48 12.20
C LEU A 311 10.32 3.65 10.93
N MET A 312 10.88 4.32 9.92
CA MET A 312 10.17 4.60 8.67
C MET A 312 9.84 3.31 7.92
N ASP A 313 10.77 2.35 7.86
CA ASP A 313 10.54 1.05 7.22
C ASP A 313 9.42 0.28 7.96
N ALA A 314 9.51 0.17 9.29
CA ALA A 314 8.50 -0.53 10.10
C ALA A 314 7.11 0.12 10.01
N CYS A 315 7.02 1.44 10.11
CA CYS A 315 5.74 2.16 10.03
C CYS A 315 5.09 2.03 8.64
N LEU A 316 5.87 2.16 7.57
CA LEU A 316 5.36 2.04 6.19
C LEU A 316 4.87 0.63 5.90
N ILE A 317 5.62 -0.40 6.32
CA ILE A 317 5.20 -1.80 6.17
C ILE A 317 3.89 -2.04 6.92
N PHE A 318 3.81 -1.59 8.17
CA PHE A 318 2.63 -1.79 9.00
C PHE A 318 1.42 -1.08 8.38
N LEU A 319 1.55 0.21 8.04
CA LEU A 319 0.48 0.97 7.39
C LEU A 319 0.01 0.33 6.08
N PHE A 320 0.94 0.04 5.17
CA PHE A 320 0.61 -0.53 3.86
C PHE A 320 -0.18 -1.83 4.00
N ARG A 321 0.28 -2.73 4.89
CA ARG A 321 -0.36 -4.03 5.08
C ARG A 321 -1.71 -3.90 5.80
N THR A 322 -1.81 -3.07 6.83
CA THR A 322 -3.08 -2.82 7.54
C THR A 322 -4.13 -2.23 6.62
N VAL A 323 -3.78 -1.20 5.83
CA VAL A 323 -4.70 -0.55 4.90
C VAL A 323 -5.18 -1.53 3.83
N LYS A 324 -4.29 -2.37 3.30
CA LYS A 324 -4.66 -3.41 2.32
C LYS A 324 -5.55 -4.50 2.92
N THR A 325 -5.31 -4.90 4.17
CA THR A 325 -6.10 -5.93 4.86
C THR A 325 -7.53 -5.45 5.15
N TYR A 326 -7.72 -4.20 5.59
CA TYR A 326 -9.04 -3.63 5.88
C TYR A 326 -9.71 -2.91 4.69
N ASP A 327 -9.09 -2.95 3.51
CA ASP A 327 -9.59 -2.27 2.30
C ASP A 327 -9.85 -0.77 2.50
N LEU A 328 -8.93 -0.10 3.19
CA LEU A 328 -9.05 1.31 3.56
C LEU A 328 -8.43 2.26 2.53
N GLY A 329 -8.07 1.78 1.33
CA GLY A 329 -7.36 2.57 0.32
C GLY A 329 -8.05 3.88 -0.02
N CYS A 330 -9.34 3.81 -0.41
CA CYS A 330 -10.18 4.98 -0.67
C CYS A 330 -10.37 5.93 0.53
N PHE A 331 -10.40 5.39 1.75
CA PHE A 331 -10.50 6.22 2.95
C PHE A 331 -9.23 7.05 3.13
N ILE A 332 -8.07 6.41 3.02
CA ILE A 332 -6.76 7.05 3.19
C ILE A 332 -6.54 8.12 2.12
N SER A 333 -6.85 7.81 0.86
CA SER A 333 -6.67 8.76 -0.24
C SER A 333 -7.61 9.96 -0.20
N SER A 334 -8.79 9.81 0.40
CA SER A 334 -9.79 10.90 0.48
C SER A 334 -9.72 11.72 1.77
N GLN A 335 -9.19 11.17 2.86
CA GLN A 335 -9.25 11.79 4.18
C GLN A 335 -7.88 12.21 4.74
N THR A 336 -6.77 11.96 4.02
CA THR A 336 -5.42 12.22 4.55
C THR A 336 -4.49 12.83 3.49
N ASN A 337 -3.45 13.54 3.95
CA ASN A 337 -2.34 14.01 3.10
C ASN A 337 -1.20 12.97 3.01
N LEU A 338 -1.51 11.69 3.27
CA LEU A 338 -0.53 10.62 3.19
C LEU A 338 -0.01 10.44 1.76
N PRO A 339 -0.82 10.52 0.68
CA PRO A 339 -0.29 10.39 -0.68
C PRO A 339 0.83 11.38 -1.01
N GLU A 340 0.71 12.64 -0.60
CA GLU A 340 1.75 13.66 -0.85
C GLU A 340 3.03 13.32 -0.09
N THR A 341 2.87 12.84 1.16
CA THR A 341 3.97 12.39 2.00
C THR A 341 4.70 11.20 1.37
N LEU A 342 3.96 10.16 0.97
CA LEU A 342 4.51 8.97 0.33
C LEU A 342 5.19 9.30 -0.99
N TRP A 343 4.64 10.24 -1.77
CA TRP A 343 5.27 10.69 -3.00
C TRP A 343 6.63 11.32 -2.74
N SER A 344 6.71 12.26 -1.78
CA SER A 344 7.98 12.86 -1.37
C SER A 344 8.98 11.79 -0.91
N ILE A 345 8.57 10.87 -0.04
CA ILE A 345 9.44 9.81 0.49
C ILE A 345 9.94 8.90 -0.64
N GLY A 346 9.07 8.48 -1.57
CA GLY A 346 9.44 7.61 -2.68
C GLY A 346 10.47 8.24 -3.62
N GLN A 347 10.40 9.56 -3.80
CA GLN A 347 11.34 10.31 -4.62
C GLN A 347 12.70 10.53 -3.92
N THR A 348 12.69 10.87 -2.63
CA THR A 348 13.89 11.37 -1.94
C THR A 348 14.62 10.33 -1.09
N SER A 349 13.94 9.25 -0.69
CA SER A 349 14.55 8.26 0.21
C SER A 349 15.75 7.58 -0.46
N PRO A 350 16.92 7.52 0.18
CA PRO A 350 18.06 6.74 -0.30
C PRO A 350 17.92 5.24 0.00
N TYR A 351 16.93 4.84 0.80
CA TYR A 351 16.68 3.44 1.16
C TYR A 351 15.64 2.82 0.24
N ASP A 352 16.06 1.95 -0.68
CA ASP A 352 15.14 1.43 -1.69
C ASP A 352 13.93 0.63 -1.17
N PRO A 353 13.99 -0.13 -0.05
CA PRO A 353 12.79 -0.75 0.52
C PRO A 353 11.72 0.26 0.92
N ILE A 354 12.10 1.37 1.56
CA ILE A 354 11.17 2.47 1.87
C ILE A 354 10.58 3.05 0.58
N ARG A 355 11.38 3.25 -0.47
CA ARG A 355 10.87 3.72 -1.77
C ARG A 355 9.86 2.74 -2.38
N MET A 356 10.16 1.44 -2.31
CA MET A 356 9.28 0.38 -2.81
C MET A 356 7.96 0.36 -2.05
N TYR A 357 7.98 0.43 -0.72
CA TYR A 357 6.75 0.51 0.06
C TYR A 357 5.99 1.81 -0.19
N ALA A 358 6.66 2.96 -0.30
CA ALA A 358 5.99 4.23 -0.60
C ALA A 358 5.28 4.19 -1.97
N TYR A 359 5.98 3.74 -3.02
CA TYR A 359 5.41 3.60 -4.36
C TYR A 359 4.36 2.50 -4.47
N GLY A 360 4.57 1.36 -3.82
CA GLY A 360 3.59 0.28 -3.73
C GLY A 360 2.35 0.68 -2.93
N PHE A 361 2.48 1.58 -1.97
CA PHE A 361 1.35 2.09 -1.22
C PHE A 361 0.59 3.16 -2.01
N LEU A 362 1.28 4.08 -2.70
CA LEU A 362 0.65 5.00 -3.64
C LEU A 362 -0.15 4.27 -4.71
N ALA A 363 0.40 3.20 -5.26
CA ALA A 363 -0.27 2.33 -6.20
C ALA A 363 -1.59 1.74 -5.68
N GLU A 364 -1.66 1.49 -4.38
CA GLU A 364 -2.78 0.84 -3.71
C GLU A 364 -3.83 1.85 -3.23
N ILE A 365 -3.52 3.14 -3.11
CA ILE A 365 -4.47 4.15 -2.58
C ILE A 365 -4.90 5.18 -3.63
N LEU A 366 -4.06 5.45 -4.63
CA LEU A 366 -4.37 6.46 -5.63
C LEU A 366 -5.31 5.91 -6.69
N SER A 367 -6.33 6.70 -6.99
CA SER A 367 -7.22 6.46 -8.10
C SER A 367 -6.53 6.74 -9.44
N ASP A 368 -7.05 6.20 -10.54
CA ASP A 368 -6.47 6.39 -11.88
C ASP A 368 -6.43 7.87 -12.29
N LYS A 369 -7.48 8.62 -11.91
CA LYS A 369 -7.54 10.07 -12.04
C LYS A 369 -6.39 10.77 -11.30
N GLN A 370 -6.13 10.39 -10.04
CA GLN A 370 -5.06 11.00 -9.24
C GLN A 370 -3.67 10.65 -9.80
N LEU A 371 -3.45 9.40 -10.21
CA LEU A 371 -2.22 8.97 -10.88
C LEU A 371 -1.92 9.83 -12.13
N LYS A 372 -2.96 10.12 -12.92
CA LYS A 372 -2.87 10.97 -14.10
C LYS A 372 -2.59 12.43 -13.76
N GLU A 373 -3.30 13.01 -12.78
CA GLU A 373 -3.15 14.40 -12.35
C GLU A 373 -1.74 14.68 -11.81
N TRP A 374 -1.20 13.74 -11.02
CA TRP A 374 0.11 13.90 -10.39
C TRP A 374 1.27 13.51 -11.32
N LYS A 375 0.98 12.90 -12.47
CA LYS A 375 1.96 12.46 -13.48
C LYS A 375 3.05 11.51 -12.92
N ILE A 376 2.69 10.69 -11.92
CA ILE A 376 3.66 9.83 -11.22
C ILE A 376 3.83 8.45 -11.86
N SER A 377 2.93 8.06 -12.77
CA SER A 377 2.90 6.72 -13.37
C SER A 377 4.21 6.34 -14.05
N ASN A 378 4.88 7.29 -14.71
CA ASN A 378 6.16 7.04 -15.34
C ASN A 378 7.25 6.70 -14.31
N ASN A 379 7.35 7.46 -13.22
CA ASN A 379 8.31 7.21 -12.15
C ASN A 379 8.05 5.87 -11.45
N LEU A 380 6.78 5.53 -11.21
CA LEU A 380 6.39 4.25 -10.64
C LEU A 380 6.82 3.10 -11.56
N CYS A 381 6.44 3.15 -12.84
CA CYS A 381 6.80 2.12 -13.81
C CYS A 381 8.30 2.00 -14.00
N GLU A 382 9.02 3.12 -14.14
CA GLU A 382 10.48 3.14 -14.26
C GLU A 382 11.16 2.44 -13.08
N PHE A 383 10.77 2.79 -11.85
CA PHE A 383 11.31 2.16 -10.65
C PHE A 383 10.98 0.66 -10.59
N TYR A 384 9.72 0.27 -10.83
CA TYR A 384 9.29 -1.13 -10.79
C TYR A 384 9.98 -1.98 -11.85
N PHE A 385 10.10 -1.49 -13.09
CA PHE A 385 10.79 -2.23 -14.15
C PHE A 385 12.28 -2.35 -13.84
N HIS A 386 12.91 -1.29 -13.34
CA HIS A 386 14.32 -1.33 -12.94
C HIS A 386 14.60 -2.43 -11.90
N ILE A 387 13.83 -2.48 -10.80
CA ILE A 387 14.05 -3.50 -9.75
C ILE A 387 13.68 -4.91 -10.23
N LEU A 388 12.66 -5.05 -11.08
CA LEU A 388 12.24 -6.34 -11.63
C LEU A 388 13.29 -6.90 -12.60
N GLU A 389 13.85 -6.06 -13.47
CA GLU A 389 14.91 -6.44 -14.40
C GLU A 389 16.20 -6.80 -13.66
N GLN A 390 16.57 -6.03 -12.63
CA GLN A 390 17.70 -6.40 -11.77
C GLN A 390 17.46 -7.74 -11.07
N ALA A 391 16.27 -7.99 -10.54
CA ALA A 391 15.93 -9.29 -9.96
C ALA A 391 16.03 -10.41 -10.99
N TRP A 392 15.49 -10.19 -12.19
CA TRP A 392 15.44 -11.18 -13.27
C TRP A 392 16.83 -11.56 -13.78
N ASN A 393 17.74 -10.60 -13.87
CA ASN A 393 19.10 -10.83 -14.35
C ASN A 393 20.03 -11.44 -13.30
N GLN A 394 19.66 -11.48 -12.02
CA GLN A 394 20.45 -12.12 -10.98
C GLN A 394 20.26 -13.65 -10.97
N PRO A 395 21.32 -14.44 -10.73
CA PRO A 395 21.21 -15.90 -10.59
C PRO A 395 20.22 -16.34 -9.50
N THR A 396 20.14 -15.55 -8.42
CA THR A 396 19.25 -15.80 -7.28
C THR A 396 17.79 -15.48 -7.56
N LYS A 397 17.47 -14.80 -8.68
CA LYS A 397 16.12 -14.33 -9.04
C LYS A 397 15.46 -13.49 -7.92
N LYS A 398 16.28 -12.69 -7.24
CA LYS A 398 15.89 -11.78 -6.16
C LYS A 398 16.51 -10.42 -6.44
N TRP A 399 15.83 -9.35 -6.04
CA TRP A 399 16.46 -8.05 -5.90
C TRP A 399 16.63 -7.76 -4.41
N LYS A 400 17.90 -7.73 -3.96
CA LYS A 400 18.25 -7.78 -2.54
C LYS A 400 17.65 -9.04 -1.90
N LYS A 401 16.57 -8.92 -1.12
CA LYS A 401 15.83 -10.05 -0.50
C LYS A 401 14.48 -10.30 -1.14
N ILE A 402 14.02 -9.38 -1.99
CA ILE A 402 12.66 -9.42 -2.51
C ILE A 402 12.64 -10.34 -3.72
N THR A 403 11.76 -11.33 -3.68
CA THR A 403 11.60 -12.33 -4.73
C THR A 403 10.79 -11.76 -5.90
N ILE A 404 11.02 -12.28 -7.10
CA ILE A 404 10.24 -11.90 -8.28
C ILE A 404 8.72 -12.09 -8.08
N PRO A 405 8.21 -13.20 -7.49
CA PRO A 405 6.78 -13.32 -7.20
C PRO A 405 6.21 -12.17 -6.35
N TYR A 406 6.98 -11.65 -5.38
CA TYR A 406 6.55 -10.51 -4.57
C TYR A 406 6.48 -9.23 -5.40
N LEU A 407 7.49 -8.96 -6.24
CA LEU A 407 7.51 -7.81 -7.14
C LEU A 407 6.34 -7.86 -8.14
N LEU A 408 6.08 -9.04 -8.73
CA LEU A 408 4.96 -9.24 -9.65
C LEU A 408 3.61 -9.04 -8.96
N LYS A 409 3.46 -9.52 -7.72
CA LYS A 409 2.23 -9.27 -6.94
C LYS A 409 2.00 -7.78 -6.67
N GLY A 410 3.08 -7.02 -6.40
CA GLY A 410 3.02 -5.57 -6.29
C GLY A 410 2.57 -4.92 -7.59
N PHE A 411 3.19 -5.30 -8.72
CA PHE A 411 2.88 -4.73 -10.03
C PHE A 411 1.50 -5.14 -10.57
N LEU A 412 0.97 -6.31 -10.21
CA LEU A 412 -0.39 -6.71 -10.57
C LEU A 412 -1.43 -5.69 -10.08
N SER A 413 -1.27 -5.21 -8.84
CA SER A 413 -2.17 -4.20 -8.27
C SER A 413 -2.09 -2.85 -9.01
N LEU A 414 -0.93 -2.55 -9.61
CA LEU A 414 -0.72 -1.37 -10.45
C LEU A 414 -1.35 -1.51 -11.83
N SER A 415 -1.19 -2.69 -12.46
CA SER A 415 -1.58 -2.95 -13.85
C SER A 415 -3.07 -2.83 -14.15
N SER A 416 -3.94 -2.82 -13.13
CA SER A 416 -5.37 -2.58 -13.29
C SER A 416 -5.73 -1.12 -13.63
N ASN A 417 -4.81 -0.16 -13.43
CA ASN A 417 -5.04 1.26 -13.71
C ASN A 417 -4.68 1.62 -15.16
N ASP A 418 -5.53 2.36 -15.87
CA ASP A 418 -5.33 2.68 -17.29
C ASP A 418 -4.11 3.58 -17.51
N THR A 419 -3.81 4.48 -16.55
CA THR A 419 -2.63 5.33 -16.59
C THR A 419 -1.34 4.50 -16.48
N ILE A 420 -1.33 3.42 -15.68
CA ILE A 420 -0.19 2.50 -15.57
C ILE A 420 -0.06 1.65 -16.83
N GLN A 421 -1.17 1.16 -17.38
CA GLN A 421 -1.14 0.42 -18.65
C GLN A 421 -0.55 1.29 -19.77
N THR A 422 -0.96 2.56 -19.84
CA THR A 422 -0.42 3.51 -20.82
C THR A 422 1.07 3.76 -20.61
N ALA A 423 1.51 3.96 -19.36
CA ALA A 423 2.93 4.10 -19.05
C ALA A 423 3.72 2.84 -19.45
N THR A 424 3.20 1.65 -19.12
CA THR A 424 3.81 0.36 -19.47
C THR A 424 3.97 0.18 -20.98
N ALA A 425 2.95 0.56 -21.76
CA ALA A 425 3.00 0.56 -23.22
C ALA A 425 4.13 1.46 -23.75
N ASN A 426 4.29 2.66 -23.18
CA ASN A 426 5.31 3.63 -23.56
C ASN A 426 6.74 3.15 -23.23
N PHE A 427 6.92 2.43 -22.12
CA PHE A 427 8.22 1.82 -21.77
C PHE A 427 8.59 0.60 -22.63
N ASN A 428 7.62 0.04 -23.38
CA ASN A 428 7.80 -1.12 -24.24
C ASN A 428 8.40 -2.35 -23.51
N LYS A 429 7.90 -2.63 -22.28
CA LYS A 429 8.40 -3.71 -21.40
C LYS A 429 7.54 -4.99 -21.43
N ILE A 430 6.65 -5.14 -22.39
CA ILE A 430 5.78 -6.32 -22.50
C ILE A 430 6.58 -7.61 -22.72
N SER A 431 7.71 -7.55 -23.44
CA SER A 431 8.58 -8.72 -23.65
C SER A 431 9.08 -9.32 -22.34
N LEU A 432 9.41 -8.49 -21.34
CA LEU A 432 9.83 -8.95 -20.02
C LEU A 432 8.73 -9.80 -19.35
N PHE A 433 7.47 -9.35 -19.40
CA PHE A 433 6.36 -10.11 -18.81
C PHE A 433 6.08 -11.42 -19.59
N ILE A 434 6.24 -11.41 -20.91
CA ILE A 434 6.14 -12.62 -21.74
C ILE A 434 7.16 -13.67 -21.31
N GLU A 435 8.43 -13.28 -21.10
CA GLU A 435 9.48 -14.18 -20.62
C GLU A 435 9.19 -14.68 -19.20
N LEU A 436 8.68 -13.81 -18.33
CA LEU A 436 8.34 -14.17 -16.95
C LEU A 436 7.19 -15.18 -16.87
N CYS A 437 6.27 -15.22 -17.84
CA CYS A 437 5.21 -16.24 -17.92
C CYS A 437 5.74 -17.68 -18.01
N ASP A 438 6.98 -17.90 -18.45
CA ASP A 438 7.58 -19.24 -18.48
C ASP A 438 7.89 -19.78 -17.06
N HIS A 439 8.05 -18.88 -16.08
CA HIS A 439 8.55 -19.21 -14.75
C HIS A 439 7.56 -18.86 -13.64
N TYR A 440 6.70 -17.87 -13.87
CA TYR A 440 5.82 -17.28 -12.88
C TYR A 440 4.40 -17.12 -13.44
N PRO A 441 3.44 -17.98 -13.04
CA PRO A 441 2.06 -17.91 -13.53
C PRO A 441 1.37 -16.55 -13.32
N ILE A 442 1.69 -15.85 -12.23
CA ILE A 442 1.16 -14.50 -11.93
C ILE A 442 1.45 -13.46 -13.03
N ALA A 443 2.46 -13.70 -13.89
CA ALA A 443 2.71 -12.84 -15.03
C ALA A 443 1.56 -12.89 -16.06
N PHE A 444 0.80 -13.99 -16.16
CA PHE A 444 -0.39 -14.03 -17.00
C PHE A 444 -1.49 -13.09 -16.49
N ASP A 445 -1.71 -13.00 -15.18
CA ASP A 445 -2.68 -12.04 -14.60
C ASP A 445 -2.30 -10.59 -14.94
N ILE A 446 -1.00 -10.28 -14.89
CA ILE A 446 -0.48 -8.96 -15.25
C ILE A 446 -0.70 -8.71 -16.75
N ILE A 447 -0.36 -9.66 -17.62
CA ILE A 447 -0.60 -9.52 -19.06
C ILE A 447 -2.09 -9.33 -19.35
N TRP A 448 -2.96 -10.04 -18.64
CA TRP A 448 -4.40 -9.87 -18.80
C TRP A 448 -4.85 -8.46 -18.39
N ALA A 449 -4.44 -7.97 -17.21
CA ALA A 449 -4.73 -6.62 -16.78
C ALA A 449 -4.20 -5.56 -17.78
N LEU A 450 -2.99 -5.77 -18.31
CA LEU A 450 -2.38 -4.89 -19.30
C LEU A 450 -3.07 -4.96 -20.68
N SER A 451 -3.66 -6.11 -21.05
CA SER A 451 -4.30 -6.33 -22.35
C SER A 451 -5.60 -5.55 -22.57
N PHE A 452 -6.11 -4.83 -21.55
CA PHE A 452 -7.19 -3.86 -21.76
C PHE A 452 -6.74 -2.59 -22.49
N ASN A 453 -5.42 -2.38 -22.65
CA ASN A 453 -4.85 -1.29 -23.43
C ASN A 453 -4.59 -1.71 -24.88
N SER A 454 -5.12 -0.94 -25.84
CA SER A 454 -5.03 -1.27 -27.27
C SER A 454 -3.61 -1.26 -27.85
N VAL A 455 -2.68 -0.47 -27.30
CA VAL A 455 -1.28 -0.47 -27.73
C VAL A 455 -0.60 -1.76 -27.29
N ILE A 456 -0.89 -2.21 -26.06
CA ILE A 456 -0.37 -3.47 -25.52
C ILE A 456 -0.93 -4.66 -26.30
N VAL A 457 -2.22 -4.66 -26.63
CA VAL A 457 -2.83 -5.69 -27.50
C VAL A 457 -2.06 -5.81 -28.82
N LYS A 458 -1.76 -4.69 -29.48
CA LYS A 458 -0.96 -4.70 -30.72
C LYS A 458 0.44 -5.26 -30.50
N GLN A 459 1.12 -4.89 -29.42
CA GLN A 459 2.44 -5.43 -29.06
C GLN A 459 2.40 -6.95 -28.84
N LEU A 460 1.35 -7.46 -28.17
CA LEU A 460 1.13 -8.89 -27.94
C LEU A 460 0.82 -9.64 -29.25
N GLN A 461 -0.05 -9.09 -30.10
CA GLN A 461 -0.40 -9.66 -31.42
C GLN A 461 0.81 -9.74 -32.37
N CYS A 462 1.74 -8.78 -32.30
CA CYS A 462 2.99 -8.85 -33.05
C CYS A 462 3.89 -10.03 -32.64
N ASN A 463 3.70 -10.58 -31.43
CA ASN A 463 4.41 -11.76 -30.95
C ASN A 463 3.64 -13.05 -31.27
N GLN A 464 3.85 -13.57 -32.48
CA GLN A 464 3.17 -14.78 -32.96
C GLN A 464 3.47 -16.02 -32.10
N SER A 465 4.69 -16.16 -31.57
CA SER A 465 5.06 -17.29 -30.72
C SER A 465 4.31 -17.27 -29.39
N PHE A 466 4.18 -16.09 -28.77
CA PHE A 466 3.39 -15.94 -27.55
C PHE A 466 1.90 -16.21 -27.79
N THR A 467 1.34 -15.71 -28.89
CA THR A 467 -0.08 -15.95 -29.24
C THR A 467 -0.35 -17.44 -29.45
N ALA A 468 0.53 -18.15 -30.18
CA ALA A 468 0.43 -19.60 -30.35
C ALA A 468 0.54 -20.36 -29.02
N LYS A 469 1.42 -19.90 -28.11
CA LYS A 469 1.56 -20.43 -26.76
C LYS A 469 0.27 -20.28 -25.94
N LEU A 470 -0.39 -19.13 -25.99
CA LEU A 470 -1.66 -18.91 -25.30
C LEU A 470 -2.75 -19.88 -25.78
N VAL A 471 -2.89 -20.05 -27.10
CA VAL A 471 -3.85 -21.00 -27.69
C VAL A 471 -3.55 -22.43 -27.22
N HIS A 472 -2.27 -22.83 -27.27
CA HIS A 472 -1.83 -24.15 -26.81
C HIS A 472 -2.14 -24.38 -25.32
N ILE A 473 -1.82 -23.41 -24.45
CA ILE A 473 -2.13 -23.50 -23.01
C ILE A 473 -3.64 -23.62 -22.79
N ASN A 474 -4.45 -22.83 -23.49
CA ASN A 474 -5.90 -22.84 -23.34
C ASN A 474 -6.51 -24.24 -23.61
N HIS A 475 -5.97 -24.98 -24.58
CA HIS A 475 -6.44 -26.31 -24.94
C HIS A 475 -5.87 -27.45 -24.09
N GLN A 476 -4.66 -27.30 -23.54
CA GLN A 476 -3.94 -28.42 -22.92
C GLN A 476 -3.73 -28.31 -21.40
N THR A 477 -3.90 -27.12 -20.81
CA THR A 477 -3.66 -26.96 -19.37
C THR A 477 -4.71 -27.69 -18.54
N ASN A 478 -4.29 -28.37 -17.46
CA ASN A 478 -5.21 -28.91 -16.45
C ASN A 478 -5.52 -27.90 -15.33
N ASP A 479 -4.77 -26.79 -15.26
CA ASP A 479 -4.99 -25.73 -14.29
C ASP A 479 -6.13 -24.81 -14.78
N GLU A 480 -7.28 -24.90 -14.12
CA GLU A 480 -8.46 -24.10 -14.46
C GLU A 480 -8.21 -22.60 -14.29
N ASN A 481 -7.46 -22.17 -13.28
CA ASN A 481 -7.20 -20.74 -13.05
C ASN A 481 -6.35 -20.16 -14.18
N ILE A 482 -5.29 -20.87 -14.57
CA ILE A 482 -4.47 -20.46 -15.72
C ILE A 482 -5.30 -20.45 -16.99
N ARG A 483 -6.18 -21.45 -17.21
CA ARG A 483 -7.08 -21.48 -18.37
C ARG A 483 -7.99 -20.26 -18.41
N LYS A 484 -8.59 -19.88 -17.27
CA LYS A 484 -9.45 -18.69 -17.14
C LYS A 484 -8.71 -17.42 -17.53
N ILE A 485 -7.51 -17.21 -16.97
CA ILE A 485 -6.68 -16.03 -17.24
C ILE A 485 -6.29 -15.98 -18.72
N VAL A 486 -5.80 -17.10 -19.28
CA VAL A 486 -5.38 -17.19 -20.69
C VAL A 486 -6.55 -16.96 -21.63
N ASN A 487 -7.74 -17.48 -21.33
CA ASN A 487 -8.93 -17.20 -22.12
C ASN A 487 -9.29 -15.71 -22.08
N GLY A 488 -9.18 -15.04 -20.92
CA GLY A 488 -9.36 -13.60 -20.81
C GLY A 488 -8.35 -12.78 -21.63
N ILE A 489 -7.08 -13.22 -21.70
CA ILE A 489 -6.09 -12.60 -22.59
C ILE A 489 -6.51 -12.78 -24.05
N LEU A 490 -6.82 -14.01 -24.47
CA LEU A 490 -7.23 -14.32 -25.84
C LEU A 490 -8.49 -13.54 -26.25
N TRP A 491 -9.45 -13.40 -25.34
CA TRP A 491 -10.64 -12.58 -25.53
C TRP A 491 -10.27 -11.14 -25.91
N ASN A 492 -9.41 -10.50 -25.12
CA ASN A 492 -8.95 -9.14 -25.38
C ASN A 492 -8.15 -9.03 -26.69
N LEU A 493 -7.33 -10.04 -27.03
CA LEU A 493 -6.59 -10.10 -28.29
C LEU A 493 -7.48 -10.27 -29.53
N HIS A 494 -8.67 -10.85 -29.37
CA HIS A 494 -9.62 -11.16 -30.44
C HIS A 494 -10.87 -10.28 -30.40
N SER A 495 -10.82 -9.11 -29.75
CA SER A 495 -11.94 -8.17 -29.59
C SER A 495 -12.57 -7.70 -30.92
N ASP A 496 -11.89 -7.90 -32.05
CA ASP A 496 -12.41 -7.64 -33.40
C ASP A 496 -13.37 -8.73 -33.92
N ARG A 497 -13.95 -9.58 -33.05
CA ARG A 497 -15.02 -10.50 -33.45
C ARG A 497 -16.27 -9.72 -33.85
N GLU A 498 -16.34 -9.35 -35.13
CA GLU A 498 -17.58 -9.39 -35.90
C GLU A 498 -18.04 -10.85 -36.02
N GLU A 499 -18.34 -11.52 -34.92
CA GLU A 499 -19.11 -12.75 -35.01
C GLU A 499 -20.53 -12.35 -35.37
N ASN A 500 -20.89 -12.62 -36.62
CA ASN A 500 -22.23 -12.57 -37.17
C ASN A 500 -23.21 -13.30 -36.25
N ILE A 501 -23.83 -12.57 -35.33
CA ILE A 501 -24.94 -13.10 -34.54
C ILE A 501 -26.13 -13.15 -35.48
N ILE A 502 -26.42 -14.36 -35.93
CA ILE A 502 -27.77 -14.73 -36.31
C ILE A 502 -28.62 -14.49 -35.07
N LEU A 503 -29.35 -13.36 -35.08
CA LEU A 503 -30.40 -13.07 -34.12
C LEU A 503 -31.48 -14.15 -34.26
N ASN A 504 -31.33 -15.26 -33.53
CA ASN A 504 -32.47 -16.08 -33.16
C ASN A 504 -33.27 -15.28 -32.12
N ASN A 505 -34.06 -14.33 -32.61
CA ASN A 505 -34.95 -13.44 -31.84
C ASN A 505 -36.14 -14.19 -31.19
N SER A 506 -35.98 -15.46 -30.81
CA SER A 506 -37.07 -16.33 -30.36
C SER A 506 -36.81 -17.10 -29.07
N GLU A 507 -35.70 -16.89 -28.37
CA GLU A 507 -35.51 -17.45 -27.02
C GLU A 507 -35.83 -16.40 -25.95
N GLU A 508 -36.78 -16.71 -25.06
CA GLU A 508 -37.05 -15.90 -23.88
C GLU A 508 -35.78 -15.81 -23.02
N LYS A 509 -35.34 -14.58 -22.73
CA LYS A 509 -34.24 -14.35 -21.77
C LYS A 509 -34.53 -15.10 -20.47
N LYS A 510 -33.60 -15.96 -20.06
CA LYS A 510 -33.70 -16.83 -18.89
C LYS A 510 -33.68 -16.04 -17.58
N PHE A 511 -32.95 -14.93 -17.56
CA PHE A 511 -32.78 -14.07 -16.40
C PHE A 511 -33.26 -12.65 -16.67
N ASP A 512 -33.82 -12.03 -15.65
CA ASP A 512 -34.21 -10.63 -15.67
C ASP A 512 -33.02 -9.73 -15.30
N ILE A 513 -32.20 -10.17 -14.33
CA ILE A 513 -31.08 -9.41 -13.79
C ILE A 513 -29.86 -10.32 -13.64
N MET A 514 -28.70 -9.88 -14.12
CA MET A 514 -27.39 -10.40 -13.75
C MET A 514 -26.73 -9.46 -12.74
N ILE A 515 -26.21 -9.98 -11.63
CA ILE A 515 -25.43 -9.20 -10.66
C ILE A 515 -23.94 -9.41 -10.94
N SER A 516 -23.25 -8.36 -11.37
CA SER A 516 -21.80 -8.32 -11.53
C SER A 516 -21.20 -7.62 -10.31
N TYR A 517 -20.33 -8.31 -9.58
CA TYR A 517 -19.76 -7.84 -8.30
C TYR A 517 -18.35 -8.39 -8.06
N SER A 518 -17.58 -7.73 -7.19
CA SER A 518 -16.31 -8.29 -6.69
C SER A 518 -16.58 -9.26 -5.55
N HIS A 519 -15.85 -10.38 -5.48
CA HIS A 519 -16.03 -11.35 -4.38
C HIS A 519 -15.82 -10.76 -2.98
N LYS A 520 -15.13 -9.63 -2.85
CA LYS A 520 -15.01 -8.90 -1.57
C LYS A 520 -16.31 -8.25 -1.11
N ASP A 521 -17.28 -8.10 -2.01
CA ASP A 521 -18.62 -7.53 -1.75
C ASP A 521 -19.70 -8.62 -1.71
N LYS A 522 -19.32 -9.90 -1.49
CA LYS A 522 -20.21 -11.07 -1.58
C LYS A 522 -21.40 -10.99 -0.63
N GLU A 523 -21.17 -10.53 0.60
CA GLU A 523 -22.18 -10.50 1.65
C GLU A 523 -23.33 -9.57 1.30
N ILE A 524 -23.03 -8.34 0.86
CA ILE A 524 -24.04 -7.35 0.46
C ILE A 524 -24.72 -7.74 -0.86
N CYS A 525 -23.97 -8.32 -1.81
CA CYS A 525 -24.54 -8.79 -3.07
C CYS A 525 -25.45 -10.01 -2.90
N LYS A 526 -25.18 -10.86 -1.91
CA LYS A 526 -26.08 -11.95 -1.51
C LYS A 526 -27.39 -11.43 -0.95
N GLN A 527 -27.34 -10.40 -0.09
CA GLN A 527 -28.56 -9.76 0.43
C GLN A 527 -29.39 -9.16 -0.72
N LEU A 528 -28.73 -8.47 -1.67
CA LEU A 528 -29.37 -7.94 -2.87
C LEU A 528 -30.04 -9.04 -3.70
N TYR A 529 -29.35 -10.16 -3.91
CA TYR A 529 -29.88 -11.32 -4.61
C TYR A 529 -31.15 -11.87 -3.93
N GLU A 530 -31.10 -12.12 -2.62
CA GLU A 530 -32.24 -12.65 -1.85
C GLU A 530 -33.46 -11.73 -1.92
N GLU A 531 -33.25 -10.42 -1.82
CA GLU A 531 -34.30 -9.41 -1.92
C GLU A 531 -34.93 -9.36 -3.32
N LEU A 532 -34.13 -9.36 -4.38
CA LEU A 532 -34.64 -9.34 -5.76
C LEU A 532 -35.41 -10.61 -6.11
N VAL A 533 -34.94 -11.79 -5.67
CA VAL A 533 -35.63 -13.07 -5.85
C VAL A 533 -36.95 -13.08 -5.06
N ARG A 534 -36.97 -12.56 -3.83
CA ARG A 534 -38.18 -12.45 -3.02
C ARG A 534 -39.28 -11.62 -3.69
N VAL A 535 -38.90 -10.61 -4.46
CA VAL A 535 -39.84 -9.76 -5.20
C VAL A 535 -40.22 -10.36 -6.58
N GLY A 536 -39.62 -11.49 -6.96
CA GLY A 536 -40.01 -12.28 -8.12
C GLY A 536 -39.15 -12.09 -9.37
N TYR A 537 -37.98 -11.45 -9.26
CA TYR A 537 -37.02 -11.39 -10.37
C TYR A 537 -36.26 -12.70 -10.53
N ARG A 538 -36.02 -13.14 -11.77
CA ARG A 538 -35.09 -14.24 -12.06
C ARG A 538 -33.68 -13.67 -12.09
N VAL A 539 -32.95 -13.83 -11.00
CA VAL A 539 -31.61 -13.24 -10.82
C VAL A 539 -30.52 -14.28 -11.08
N TRP A 540 -29.51 -13.88 -11.82
CA TRP A 540 -28.27 -14.62 -11.98
C TRP A 540 -27.14 -13.93 -11.20
N ILE A 541 -26.35 -14.73 -10.49
CA ILE A 541 -25.16 -14.28 -9.74
C ILE A 541 -24.18 -15.45 -9.62
N ASP A 542 -22.89 -15.19 -9.77
CA ASP A 542 -21.85 -16.20 -9.52
C ASP A 542 -21.44 -16.20 -8.04
N PHE A 543 -21.89 -17.21 -7.28
CA PHE A 543 -21.49 -17.38 -5.88
C PHE A 543 -20.23 -18.23 -5.69
N ASP A 544 -19.91 -19.10 -6.66
CA ASP A 544 -19.01 -20.24 -6.49
C ASP A 544 -17.79 -20.21 -7.44
N GLN A 545 -17.47 -19.03 -8.00
CA GLN A 545 -16.34 -18.84 -8.92
C GLN A 545 -16.38 -19.83 -10.09
N MET A 546 -17.45 -19.78 -10.89
CA MET A 546 -17.68 -20.57 -12.11
C MET A 546 -16.60 -21.63 -12.42
N TYR A 547 -16.90 -22.91 -12.20
CA TYR A 547 -16.05 -24.02 -12.68
C TYR A 547 -16.21 -24.20 -14.19
N GLY A 548 -15.11 -24.42 -14.93
CA GLY A 548 -15.13 -24.62 -16.39
C GLY A 548 -14.80 -23.37 -17.23
N ASN A 549 -15.42 -23.23 -18.42
CA ASN A 549 -15.12 -22.14 -19.35
C ASN A 549 -15.82 -20.83 -18.92
N VAL A 550 -15.22 -20.14 -17.96
CA VAL A 550 -15.78 -18.94 -17.30
C VAL A 550 -16.17 -17.85 -18.30
N MET A 551 -15.40 -17.64 -19.36
CA MET A 551 -15.75 -16.62 -20.35
C MET A 551 -17.01 -16.99 -21.13
N ASP A 552 -17.20 -18.27 -21.49
CA ASP A 552 -18.42 -18.71 -22.18
C ASP A 552 -19.64 -18.64 -21.25
N ALA A 553 -19.49 -19.03 -19.98
CA ALA A 553 -20.56 -18.96 -19.00
C ALA A 553 -20.90 -17.51 -18.60
N MET A 554 -19.91 -16.62 -18.54
CA MET A 554 -20.07 -15.18 -18.41
C MET A 554 -20.82 -14.60 -19.61
N VAL A 555 -20.41 -14.97 -20.83
CA VAL A 555 -21.07 -14.57 -22.08
C VAL A 555 -22.52 -15.06 -22.09
N GLU A 556 -22.76 -16.32 -21.77
CA GLU A 556 -24.11 -16.90 -21.69
C GLU A 556 -24.96 -16.17 -20.64
N ALA A 557 -24.42 -15.88 -19.46
CA ALA A 557 -25.14 -15.16 -18.41
C ALA A 557 -25.53 -13.75 -18.86
N ILE A 558 -24.61 -13.01 -19.49
CA ILE A 558 -24.88 -11.68 -20.04
C ILE A 558 -25.90 -11.77 -21.17
N GLU A 559 -25.71 -12.67 -22.13
CA GLU A 559 -26.63 -12.82 -23.27
C GLU A 559 -28.01 -13.34 -22.86
N GLN A 560 -28.13 -14.10 -21.78
CA GLN A 560 -29.43 -14.58 -21.26
C GLN A 560 -30.09 -13.66 -20.24
N SER A 561 -29.47 -12.50 -19.95
CA SER A 561 -30.01 -11.49 -19.04
C SER A 561 -30.60 -10.29 -19.80
N ARG A 562 -31.59 -9.62 -19.19
CA ARG A 562 -32.16 -8.35 -19.73
C ARG A 562 -31.44 -7.12 -19.21
N THR A 563 -30.96 -7.19 -17.97
CA THR A 563 -30.34 -6.10 -17.24
C THR A 563 -29.11 -6.64 -16.51
N ILE A 564 -28.05 -5.85 -16.45
CA ILE A 564 -26.88 -6.10 -15.62
C ILE A 564 -26.81 -5.06 -14.52
N MET A 565 -26.59 -5.51 -13.30
CA MET A 565 -26.40 -4.68 -12.11
C MET A 565 -24.92 -4.66 -11.77
N ILE A 566 -24.29 -3.49 -11.91
CA ILE A 566 -22.86 -3.28 -11.71
C ILE A 566 -22.64 -2.83 -10.26
N CYS A 567 -22.18 -3.74 -9.41
CA CYS A 567 -21.92 -3.49 -7.99
C CYS A 567 -20.52 -2.90 -7.82
N MET A 568 -20.45 -1.57 -7.82
CA MET A 568 -19.22 -0.79 -7.86
C MET A 568 -18.56 -0.68 -6.48
N SER A 569 -17.29 -1.07 -6.46
CA SER A 569 -16.31 -0.89 -5.40
C SER A 569 -14.92 -0.71 -6.05
N GLU A 570 -13.93 -0.27 -5.29
CA GLU A 570 -12.53 -0.22 -5.73
C GLU A 570 -12.06 -1.61 -6.21
N GLN A 571 -12.51 -2.65 -5.53
CA GLN A 571 -12.16 -4.04 -5.82
C GLN A 571 -12.86 -4.54 -7.09
N TYR A 572 -14.07 -4.06 -7.37
CA TYR A 572 -14.74 -4.27 -8.65
C TYR A 572 -13.94 -3.63 -9.79
N GLN A 573 -13.53 -2.37 -9.63
CA GLN A 573 -12.78 -1.64 -10.66
C GLN A 573 -11.42 -2.29 -10.98
N ARG A 574 -10.79 -2.93 -9.98
CA ARG A 574 -9.48 -3.60 -10.14
C ARG A 574 -9.58 -5.03 -10.67
N SER A 575 -10.76 -5.63 -10.73
CA SER A 575 -10.95 -7.00 -11.18
C SER A 575 -10.99 -7.10 -12.71
N ASN A 576 -10.07 -7.87 -13.28
CA ASN A 576 -10.05 -8.14 -14.72
C ASN A 576 -11.35 -8.82 -15.19
N TYR A 577 -11.93 -9.70 -14.38
CA TYR A 577 -13.20 -10.37 -14.66
C TYR A 577 -14.35 -9.35 -14.73
N CYS A 578 -14.49 -8.52 -13.68
CA CYS A 578 -15.54 -7.51 -13.61
C CYS A 578 -15.42 -6.50 -14.75
N ARG A 579 -14.19 -6.12 -15.12
CA ARG A 579 -13.92 -5.25 -16.27
C ARG A 579 -14.36 -5.90 -17.58
N ALA A 580 -14.04 -7.17 -17.81
CA ALA A 580 -14.46 -7.91 -19.01
C ALA A 580 -16.00 -8.03 -19.08
N GLU A 581 -16.67 -8.37 -17.97
CA GLU A 581 -18.12 -8.45 -17.86
C GLU A 581 -18.80 -7.12 -18.23
N ALA A 582 -18.36 -6.03 -17.59
CA ALA A 582 -18.93 -4.71 -17.82
C ALA A 582 -18.73 -4.26 -19.27
N GLN A 583 -17.52 -4.45 -19.82
CA GLN A 583 -17.22 -4.09 -21.21
C GLN A 583 -18.05 -4.91 -22.21
N TYR A 584 -18.24 -6.21 -21.96
CA TYR A 584 -19.05 -7.04 -22.84
C TYR A 584 -20.54 -6.68 -22.77
N ALA A 585 -21.08 -6.46 -21.57
CA ALA A 585 -22.46 -6.01 -21.41
C ALA A 585 -22.70 -4.65 -22.07
N PHE A 586 -21.73 -3.73 -22.00
CA PHE A 586 -21.75 -2.46 -22.71
C PHE A 586 -21.77 -2.66 -24.24
N GLN A 587 -20.90 -3.53 -24.78
CA GLN A 587 -20.86 -3.87 -26.20
C GLN A 587 -22.19 -4.47 -26.71
N LYS A 588 -22.85 -5.27 -25.87
CA LYS A 588 -24.17 -5.87 -26.16
C LYS A 588 -25.34 -4.93 -25.90
N GLN A 589 -25.09 -3.70 -25.47
CA GLN A 589 -26.11 -2.69 -25.16
C GLN A 589 -27.16 -3.18 -24.15
N LEU A 590 -26.73 -3.98 -23.15
CA LEU A 590 -27.60 -4.36 -22.05
C LEU A 590 -27.99 -3.14 -21.21
N ASN A 591 -29.17 -3.19 -20.58
CA ASN A 591 -29.53 -2.20 -19.57
C ASN A 591 -28.58 -2.34 -18.37
N MET A 592 -27.85 -1.29 -18.03
CA MET A 592 -26.91 -1.28 -16.91
C MET A 592 -27.48 -0.48 -15.74
N ILE A 593 -27.43 -1.06 -14.54
CA ILE A 593 -27.79 -0.39 -13.28
C ILE A 593 -26.54 -0.34 -12.39
N PRO A 594 -25.84 0.80 -12.30
CA PRO A 594 -24.70 0.93 -11.42
C PRO A 594 -25.15 1.14 -9.96
N ILE A 595 -24.51 0.43 -9.04
CA ILE A 595 -24.77 0.49 -7.61
C ILE A 595 -23.45 0.77 -6.90
N LEU A 596 -23.40 1.78 -6.04
CA LEU A 596 -22.23 2.09 -5.23
C LEU A 596 -22.33 1.38 -3.87
N LEU A 597 -21.39 0.47 -3.60
CA LEU A 597 -21.38 -0.36 -2.38
C LEU A 597 -20.30 0.03 -1.36
N GLN A 598 -19.23 0.70 -1.79
CA GLN A 598 -18.10 1.05 -0.94
C GLN A 598 -18.07 2.55 -0.60
N LYS A 599 -18.03 2.86 0.70
CA LYS A 599 -17.94 4.24 1.19
C LYS A 599 -16.60 4.88 0.77
N HIS A 600 -16.61 6.18 0.48
CA HIS A 600 -15.46 6.98 0.02
C HIS A 600 -14.92 6.63 -1.37
N TYR A 601 -15.33 5.50 -1.95
CA TYR A 601 -15.00 5.15 -3.31
C TYR A 601 -15.80 6.00 -4.31
N LYS A 602 -15.15 6.44 -5.37
CA LYS A 602 -15.77 7.08 -6.52
C LYS A 602 -15.23 6.42 -7.78
N PRO A 603 -16.09 5.96 -8.70
CA PRO A 603 -15.62 5.37 -9.94
C PRO A 603 -14.81 6.39 -10.75
N ASP A 604 -13.70 5.95 -11.31
CA ASP A 604 -12.88 6.70 -12.26
C ASP A 604 -12.34 5.78 -13.36
N GLY A 605 -11.39 6.26 -14.17
CA GLY A 605 -10.77 5.48 -15.25
C GLY A 605 -11.79 4.84 -16.20
N TRP A 606 -11.55 3.58 -16.56
CA TRP A 606 -12.43 2.78 -17.44
C TRP A 606 -13.87 2.68 -16.92
N LEU A 607 -14.07 2.56 -15.60
CA LEU A 607 -15.40 2.30 -15.05
C LEU A 607 -16.27 3.55 -15.13
N ALA A 608 -15.72 4.72 -14.78
CA ALA A 608 -16.43 5.99 -14.95
C ALA A 608 -16.75 6.28 -16.43
N PHE A 609 -15.84 5.96 -17.35
CA PHE A 609 -16.09 6.10 -18.78
C PHE A 609 -17.24 5.19 -19.25
N LEU A 610 -17.27 3.94 -18.77
CA LEU A 610 -18.27 2.95 -19.15
C LEU A 610 -19.67 3.28 -18.63
N ILE A 611 -19.78 3.68 -17.36
CA ILE A 611 -21.08 4.04 -16.75
C ILE A 611 -21.54 5.45 -17.17
N GLY A 612 -20.62 6.32 -17.62
CA GLY A 612 -20.94 7.61 -18.22
C GLY A 612 -21.88 8.47 -17.38
N SER A 613 -23.01 8.87 -17.98
CA SER A 613 -24.06 9.69 -17.36
C SER A 613 -25.16 8.87 -16.64
N ILE A 614 -24.98 7.57 -16.48
CA ILE A 614 -25.96 6.73 -15.79
C ILE A 614 -25.95 7.08 -14.29
N LEU A 615 -27.12 7.43 -13.76
CA LEU A 615 -27.28 7.66 -12.32
C LEU A 615 -27.09 6.35 -11.58
N TYR A 616 -26.19 6.34 -10.61
CA TYR A 616 -25.98 5.18 -9.74
C TYR A 616 -26.80 5.28 -8.46
N ILE A 617 -27.10 4.11 -7.89
CA ILE A 617 -27.81 4.00 -6.62
C ILE A 617 -26.78 3.84 -5.51
N ASP A 618 -26.78 4.77 -4.56
CA ASP A 618 -25.78 4.84 -3.52
C ASP A 618 -26.25 4.13 -2.24
N PHE A 619 -25.76 2.92 -2.01
CA PHE A 619 -26.04 2.13 -0.80
C PHE A 619 -25.19 2.57 0.40
N THR A 620 -24.25 3.51 0.19
CA THR A 620 -23.36 4.02 1.23
C THR A 620 -23.91 5.29 1.88
N LYS A 621 -24.79 6.01 1.17
CA LYS A 621 -25.40 7.27 1.61
C LYS A 621 -26.73 7.09 2.34
N TYR A 622 -27.48 6.05 2.04
CA TYR A 622 -28.81 5.80 2.61
C TYR A 622 -28.84 4.53 3.44
N GLU A 623 -29.81 4.42 4.34
CA GLU A 623 -30.13 3.13 4.97
C GLU A 623 -30.48 2.09 3.90
N TYR A 624 -30.09 0.84 4.15
CA TYR A 624 -30.23 -0.26 3.18
C TYR A 624 -31.66 -0.38 2.62
N SER A 625 -32.68 -0.27 3.49
CA SER A 625 -34.10 -0.32 3.11
C SER A 625 -34.46 0.75 2.07
N LYS A 626 -34.02 1.99 2.28
CA LYS A 626 -34.27 3.11 1.36
C LYS A 626 -33.51 2.94 0.05
N ALA A 627 -32.28 2.44 0.09
CA ALA A 627 -31.50 2.17 -1.12
C ALA A 627 -32.14 1.05 -1.98
N ILE A 628 -32.67 0.01 -1.33
CA ILE A 628 -33.48 -1.02 -1.98
C ILE A 628 -34.72 -0.42 -2.64
N ASP A 629 -35.47 0.43 -1.95
CA ASP A 629 -36.67 1.06 -2.54
C ASP A 629 -36.33 1.87 -3.81
N MET A 630 -35.18 2.56 -3.81
CA MET A 630 -34.67 3.27 -4.99
C MET A 630 -34.33 2.29 -6.13
N LEU A 631 -33.68 1.17 -5.83
CA LEU A 631 -33.37 0.11 -6.80
C LEU A 631 -34.64 -0.50 -7.40
N MET A 632 -35.63 -0.81 -6.57
CA MET A 632 -36.90 -1.37 -7.03
C MET A 632 -37.67 -0.40 -7.91
N LYS A 633 -37.57 0.91 -7.65
CA LYS A 633 -38.17 1.94 -8.50
C LYS A 633 -37.49 1.99 -9.86
N GLU A 634 -36.16 1.93 -9.92
CA GLU A 634 -35.40 1.94 -11.18
C GLU A 634 -35.69 0.70 -12.03
N LEU A 635 -35.70 -0.49 -11.41
CA LEU A 635 -36.04 -1.74 -12.09
C LEU A 635 -37.45 -1.72 -12.70
N LYS A 636 -38.44 -1.20 -11.96
CA LYS A 636 -39.81 -1.02 -12.48
C LYS A 636 -39.86 -0.06 -13.67
N MET A 637 -39.05 0.99 -13.69
CA MET A 637 -39.00 1.91 -14.84
C MET A 637 -38.46 1.20 -16.10
N ILE A 638 -37.45 0.36 -15.95
CA ILE A 638 -36.87 -0.43 -17.05
C ILE A 638 -37.88 -1.46 -17.57
N ASP A 639 -38.59 -2.15 -16.67
CA ASP A 639 -39.66 -3.09 -17.02
C ASP A 639 -40.82 -2.41 -17.75
N THR A 640 -41.09 -1.14 -17.45
CA THR A 640 -42.14 -0.37 -18.11
C THR A 640 -41.70 0.08 -19.51
N ARG A 641 -40.45 0.56 -19.65
CA ARG A 641 -39.88 0.98 -20.94
C ARG A 641 -39.78 -0.16 -21.94
N SER A 642 -39.37 -1.34 -21.48
CA SER A 642 -39.26 -2.56 -22.32
C SER A 642 -40.61 -3.08 -22.81
N LYS A 643 -41.71 -2.84 -22.08
CA LYS A 643 -43.07 -3.17 -22.52
C LYS A 643 -43.64 -2.18 -23.55
N THR A 644 -43.18 -0.93 -23.55
CA THR A 644 -43.62 0.10 -24.52
C THR A 644 -42.83 0.13 -25.83
N SER A 645 -41.62 -0.43 -25.89
CA SER A 645 -40.72 -0.37 -27.05
C SER A 645 -40.92 -1.47 -28.11
N THR A 646 -41.97 -2.30 -28.01
CA THR A 646 -42.32 -3.30 -29.05
C THR A 646 -42.90 -2.69 -30.34
N LYS A 647 -42.97 -1.36 -30.47
CA LYS A 647 -43.23 -0.69 -31.75
C LYS A 647 -42.20 0.43 -32.00
N SER A 648 -41.33 0.16 -32.98
CA SER A 648 -40.34 1.05 -33.60
C SER A 648 -39.12 1.45 -32.74
N ILE A 649 -37.92 1.07 -33.19
CA ILE A 649 -36.96 1.96 -33.87
C ILE A 649 -35.79 1.10 -34.40
N GLN A 650 -35.68 1.00 -35.72
CA GLN A 650 -34.41 0.79 -36.39
C GLN A 650 -33.75 2.17 -36.48
N SER A 651 -32.70 2.40 -35.71
CA SER A 651 -31.71 3.44 -36.02
C SER A 651 -30.34 2.83 -35.88
N LYS A 652 -29.76 2.45 -37.03
CA LYS A 652 -28.34 2.17 -37.19
C LYS A 652 -27.56 3.43 -36.78
N LEU A 653 -26.84 3.37 -35.68
CA LEU A 653 -25.70 4.26 -35.43
C LEU A 653 -24.45 3.52 -35.91
N ASN A 654 -23.75 4.09 -36.89
CA ASN A 654 -22.54 3.53 -37.50
C ASN A 654 -21.40 3.48 -36.46
N TYR A 655 -20.88 2.28 -36.19
CA TYR A 655 -19.80 2.02 -35.22
C TYR A 655 -18.38 2.05 -35.82
N GLU A 656 -18.18 2.49 -37.05
CA GLU A 656 -16.85 2.48 -37.70
C GLU A 656 -15.89 3.62 -37.31
N ASN A 657 -16.27 4.56 -36.44
CA ASN A 657 -15.41 5.69 -36.05
C ASN A 657 -14.73 5.56 -34.67
N LEU A 658 -14.79 4.40 -34.00
CA LEU A 658 -14.19 4.22 -32.66
C LEU A 658 -12.77 3.64 -32.64
N LEU A 659 -12.16 3.33 -33.80
CA LEU A 659 -10.81 2.74 -33.88
C LEU A 659 -9.70 3.67 -34.43
N THR A 660 -9.98 4.93 -34.76
CA THR A 660 -8.98 5.85 -35.36
C THR A 660 -9.11 7.32 -34.96
N VAL A 661 -9.22 7.65 -33.67
CA VAL A 661 -9.00 9.03 -33.21
C VAL A 661 -8.05 9.09 -32.02
N SER A 662 -6.79 8.77 -32.29
CA SER A 662 -5.64 9.28 -31.53
C SER A 662 -4.89 10.30 -32.40
N SER A 663 -5.61 11.32 -32.86
CA SER A 663 -5.05 12.56 -33.41
C SER A 663 -6.21 13.48 -33.80
N ILE A 664 -6.35 14.58 -33.04
CA ILE A 664 -6.82 15.92 -33.42
C ILE A 664 -7.33 16.57 -32.13
N LEU A 665 -6.43 17.33 -31.51
CA LEU A 665 -6.80 18.46 -30.69
C LEU A 665 -7.55 19.45 -31.61
N THR A 666 -8.84 19.63 -31.41
CA THR A 666 -9.52 20.93 -31.53
C THR A 666 -10.96 20.79 -31.04
N GLN A 667 -11.41 21.85 -30.36
CA GLN A 667 -12.63 21.97 -29.55
C GLN A 667 -13.90 21.43 -30.24
N PRO A 668 -14.80 20.73 -29.53
CA PRO A 668 -16.14 20.47 -30.03
C PRO A 668 -17.01 21.74 -29.89
N LEU A 669 -17.63 22.14 -31.01
CA LEU A 669 -18.76 23.05 -31.04
C LEU A 669 -19.89 22.51 -30.16
N SER A 670 -20.30 23.30 -29.17
CA SER A 670 -21.29 22.94 -28.16
C SER A 670 -22.69 22.70 -28.76
N PRO A 671 -23.42 21.65 -28.35
CA PRO A 671 -24.86 21.58 -28.57
C PRO A 671 -25.55 22.72 -27.79
N SER A 672 -26.62 23.28 -28.33
CA SER A 672 -27.42 24.33 -27.72
C SER A 672 -28.16 23.82 -26.47
N ILE A 673 -27.46 23.83 -25.34
CA ILE A 673 -27.99 23.47 -24.02
C ILE A 673 -29.10 24.46 -23.60
N ILE A 674 -30.34 24.01 -23.45
CA ILE A 674 -31.44 24.88 -23.00
C ILE A 674 -31.37 25.00 -21.47
N LEU A 675 -31.39 26.22 -20.92
CA LEU A 675 -31.36 26.45 -19.47
C LEU A 675 -32.74 26.11 -18.85
N PRO A 676 -32.82 25.23 -17.84
CA PRO A 676 -34.04 24.99 -17.07
C PRO A 676 -34.59 26.30 -16.44
N GLU A 677 -35.91 26.41 -16.28
CA GLU A 677 -36.54 27.63 -15.70
C GLU A 677 -36.13 27.85 -14.24
N ASN A 678 -36.09 26.79 -13.43
CA ASN A 678 -35.70 26.84 -12.02
C ASN A 678 -34.17 26.66 -11.88
N ILE A 679 -33.53 27.57 -11.13
CA ILE A 679 -32.08 27.52 -10.89
C ILE A 679 -31.68 26.25 -10.13
N GLN A 680 -32.55 25.70 -9.26
CA GLN A 680 -32.22 24.48 -8.51
C GLN A 680 -31.93 23.26 -9.40
N ASP A 681 -32.48 23.24 -10.61
CA ASP A 681 -32.30 22.17 -11.59
C ASP A 681 -31.06 22.39 -12.49
N TRP A 682 -30.27 23.44 -12.24
CA TRP A 682 -29.09 23.73 -13.02
C TRP A 682 -27.93 22.81 -12.63
N THR A 683 -27.34 22.14 -13.62
CA THR A 683 -26.07 21.42 -13.46
C THR A 683 -24.90 22.40 -13.56
N GLU A 684 -23.69 21.96 -13.27
CA GLU A 684 -22.48 22.77 -13.47
C GLU A 684 -22.36 23.33 -14.89
N ILE A 685 -22.77 22.54 -15.89
CA ILE A 685 -22.79 22.96 -17.29
C ILE A 685 -23.81 24.08 -17.52
N HIS A 686 -24.99 24.02 -16.89
CA HIS A 686 -26.00 25.07 -16.96
C HIS A 686 -25.50 26.38 -16.32
N VAL A 687 -24.85 26.31 -15.15
CA VAL A 687 -24.27 27.48 -14.47
C VAL A 687 -23.17 28.11 -15.32
N GLN A 688 -22.25 27.31 -15.84
CA GLN A 688 -21.14 27.77 -16.69
C GLN A 688 -21.65 28.41 -17.99
N LYS A 689 -22.67 27.81 -18.62
CA LYS A 689 -23.36 28.39 -19.77
C LYS A 689 -24.02 29.73 -19.43
N TRP A 690 -24.74 29.81 -18.31
CA TRP A 690 -25.39 31.06 -17.90
C TRP A 690 -24.38 32.18 -17.60
N LEU A 691 -23.27 31.88 -16.91
CA LEU A 691 -22.21 32.85 -16.61
C LEU A 691 -21.54 33.37 -17.90
N SER A 692 -21.27 32.48 -18.85
CA SER A 692 -20.72 32.84 -20.16
C SER A 692 -21.69 33.65 -21.02
N GLU A 693 -22.97 33.28 -21.10
CA GLU A 693 -24.01 34.04 -21.83
C GLU A 693 -24.22 35.46 -21.26
N ASN A 694 -23.96 35.65 -19.97
CA ASN A 694 -24.07 36.95 -19.31
C ASN A 694 -22.76 37.75 -19.28
N ASN A 695 -21.72 37.29 -19.99
CA ASN A 695 -20.40 37.93 -20.07
C ASN A 695 -19.71 38.14 -18.70
N LEU A 696 -19.66 37.07 -17.88
CA LEU A 696 -18.97 37.06 -16.57
C LEU A 696 -17.76 36.11 -16.58
N PRO A 697 -16.66 36.44 -17.28
CA PRO A 697 -15.53 35.53 -17.52
C PRO A 697 -14.65 35.22 -16.29
N GLN A 698 -14.52 36.11 -15.31
CA GLN A 698 -13.86 35.78 -14.04
C GLN A 698 -14.77 34.91 -13.16
N MET A 699 -16.07 35.17 -13.11
CA MET A 699 -17.02 34.36 -12.33
C MET A 699 -17.15 32.94 -12.90
N THR A 700 -17.14 32.78 -14.23
CA THR A 700 -17.08 31.46 -14.90
C THR A 700 -15.90 30.64 -14.39
N ARG A 701 -14.73 31.27 -14.21
CA ARG A 701 -13.50 30.61 -13.74
C ARG A 701 -13.50 30.37 -12.22
N ILE A 702 -13.91 31.35 -11.42
CA ILE A 702 -13.96 31.27 -9.95
C ILE A 702 -14.98 30.21 -9.49
N LEU A 703 -16.15 30.19 -10.12
CA LEU A 703 -17.27 29.29 -9.80
C LEU A 703 -17.25 28.02 -10.66
N SER A 704 -16.07 27.61 -11.14
CA SER A 704 -15.88 26.35 -11.85
C SER A 704 -16.21 25.18 -10.92
N GLY A 705 -17.25 24.42 -11.25
CA GLY A 705 -17.77 23.32 -10.43
C GLY A 705 -18.97 23.66 -9.53
N MET A 706 -19.59 24.84 -9.65
CA MET A 706 -20.87 25.12 -8.98
C MET A 706 -22.05 24.64 -9.81
N ASP A 707 -22.93 23.84 -9.20
CA ASP A 707 -24.28 23.59 -9.70
C ASP A 707 -25.26 24.68 -9.24
N GLY A 708 -26.51 24.62 -9.69
CA GLY A 708 -27.53 25.62 -9.40
C GLY A 708 -27.86 25.77 -7.93
N LEU A 709 -27.86 24.66 -7.20
CA LEU A 709 -28.15 24.62 -5.76
C LEU A 709 -27.00 25.28 -4.97
N SER A 710 -25.75 25.01 -5.34
CA SER A 710 -24.57 25.68 -4.80
C SER A 710 -24.55 27.17 -5.13
N LEU A 711 -24.96 27.55 -6.35
CA LEU A 711 -25.07 28.95 -6.76
C LEU A 711 -26.11 29.72 -5.92
N MET A 712 -27.21 29.07 -5.53
CA MET A 712 -28.21 29.66 -4.65
C MET A 712 -27.68 29.85 -3.22
N TYR A 713 -27.02 28.85 -2.64
CA TYR A 713 -26.40 29.02 -1.31
C TYR A 713 -25.30 30.08 -1.32
N PHE A 714 -24.50 30.13 -2.40
CA PHE A 714 -23.50 31.17 -2.58
C PHE A 714 -24.15 32.55 -2.67
N SER A 715 -25.23 32.71 -3.44
CA SER A 715 -26.05 33.93 -3.48
C SER A 715 -26.56 34.35 -2.09
N GLU A 716 -27.13 33.40 -1.35
CA GLU A 716 -27.67 33.66 -0.02
C GLU A 716 -26.56 34.10 0.96
N TYR A 717 -25.40 33.47 0.89
CA TYR A 717 -24.21 33.84 1.67
C TYR A 717 -23.69 35.23 1.29
N MET A 718 -23.68 35.57 -0.01
CA MET A 718 -23.29 36.88 -0.53
C MET A 718 -24.25 38.00 -0.05
N ILE A 719 -25.53 37.68 0.17
CA ILE A 719 -26.55 38.63 0.63
C ILE A 719 -26.51 38.81 2.15
N LYS A 720 -26.29 37.72 2.90
CA LYS A 720 -26.35 37.72 4.38
C LYS A 720 -25.06 38.17 5.08
N SER A 721 -23.92 38.16 4.41
CA SER A 721 -22.61 38.48 5.04
C SER A 721 -22.14 39.90 4.73
N GLU A 722 -21.16 40.41 5.49
CA GLU A 722 -20.64 41.77 5.28
C GLU A 722 -19.91 41.91 3.92
N PRO A 723 -20.24 42.92 3.09
CA PRO A 723 -19.70 43.06 1.74
C PRO A 723 -18.17 43.13 1.66
N GLN A 724 -17.52 43.74 2.66
CA GLN A 724 -16.06 43.87 2.70
C GLN A 724 -15.37 42.51 2.95
N GLN A 725 -15.94 41.66 3.79
CA GLN A 725 -15.41 40.33 4.08
C GLN A 725 -15.54 39.41 2.88
N ILE A 726 -16.72 39.37 2.25
CA ILE A 726 -16.98 38.62 1.02
C ILE A 726 -15.99 39.02 -0.08
N LEU A 727 -15.81 40.33 -0.29
CA LEU A 727 -14.93 40.82 -1.33
C LEU A 727 -13.47 40.39 -1.08
N SER A 728 -13.03 40.42 0.18
CA SER A 728 -11.68 39.96 0.54
C SER A 728 -11.48 38.46 0.30
N LEU A 729 -12.48 37.63 0.62
CA LEU A 729 -12.45 36.18 0.39
C LEU A 729 -12.49 35.84 -1.10
N LEU A 730 -13.32 36.53 -1.88
CA LEU A 730 -13.36 36.38 -3.33
C LEU A 730 -12.03 36.80 -3.99
N GLN A 731 -11.41 37.88 -3.50
CA GLN A 731 -10.09 38.30 -3.97
C GLN A 731 -9.02 37.26 -3.67
N GLN A 732 -9.02 36.65 -2.48
CA GLN A 732 -8.10 35.57 -2.11
C GLN A 732 -8.31 34.33 -2.98
N ASP A 733 -9.56 33.89 -3.17
CA ASP A 733 -9.85 32.68 -3.95
C ASP A 733 -9.58 32.89 -5.45
N SER A 734 -9.81 34.09 -5.98
CA SER A 734 -9.41 34.47 -7.34
C SER A 734 -7.91 34.50 -7.53
N LEU A 735 -7.14 35.08 -6.59
CA LEU A 735 -5.68 35.03 -6.64
C LEU A 735 -5.17 33.58 -6.61
N ARG A 736 -5.78 32.73 -5.77
CA ARG A 736 -5.43 31.31 -5.66
C ARG A 736 -5.77 30.51 -6.93
N ARG A 737 -6.94 30.71 -7.53
CA ARG A 737 -7.46 29.88 -8.63
C ARG A 737 -7.08 30.39 -10.02
N ILE A 738 -7.05 31.71 -10.21
CA ILE A 738 -6.85 32.33 -11.53
C ILE A 738 -5.66 33.29 -11.58
N ASN A 739 -4.97 33.53 -10.45
CA ASN A 739 -3.83 34.45 -10.35
C ASN A 739 -4.13 35.89 -10.85
N GLU A 740 -5.39 36.32 -10.69
CA GLU A 740 -5.89 37.64 -11.06
C GLU A 740 -6.69 38.23 -9.88
N SER A 741 -6.71 39.56 -9.74
CA SER A 741 -7.60 40.25 -8.81
C SER A 741 -9.05 40.28 -9.35
N VAL A 742 -10.04 40.05 -8.48
CA VAL A 742 -11.45 40.07 -8.88
C VAL A 742 -11.92 41.48 -9.28
N SER A 743 -12.55 41.56 -10.43
CA SER A 743 -13.21 42.75 -10.95
C SER A 743 -14.48 43.07 -10.16
N LEU A 744 -14.49 44.23 -9.49
CA LEU A 744 -15.69 44.75 -8.79
C LEU A 744 -16.89 44.96 -9.72
N ILE A 745 -16.60 45.29 -10.98
CA ILE A 745 -17.63 45.46 -12.03
C ILE A 745 -18.29 44.12 -12.33
N GLU A 746 -17.53 43.04 -12.35
CA GLU A 746 -18.05 41.71 -12.64
C GLU A 746 -18.85 41.12 -11.46
N VAL A 747 -18.35 41.30 -10.23
CA VAL A 747 -19.06 40.91 -8.99
C VAL A 747 -20.40 41.63 -8.86
N SER A 748 -20.44 42.92 -9.15
CA SER A 748 -21.69 43.70 -9.07
C SER A 748 -22.71 43.28 -10.15
N ARG A 749 -22.25 42.97 -11.37
CA ARG A 749 -23.11 42.43 -12.43
C ARG A 749 -23.65 41.05 -12.09
N PHE A 750 -22.79 40.15 -11.61
CA PHE A 750 -23.17 38.81 -11.15
C PHE A 750 -24.26 38.87 -10.07
N ARG A 751 -24.06 39.70 -9.03
CA ARG A 751 -25.05 39.90 -7.95
C ARG A 751 -26.40 40.35 -8.49
N THR A 752 -26.40 41.35 -9.36
CA THR A 752 -27.65 41.89 -9.97
C THR A 752 -28.38 40.84 -10.79
N LEU A 753 -27.66 39.99 -11.53
CA LEU A 753 -28.22 38.95 -12.38
C LEU A 753 -28.83 37.81 -11.59
N ILE A 754 -28.19 37.41 -10.48
CA ILE A 754 -28.72 36.42 -9.55
C ILE A 754 -29.96 36.94 -8.83
N GLU A 755 -29.94 38.19 -8.34
CA GLU A 755 -31.10 38.80 -7.66
C GLU A 755 -32.33 38.87 -8.58
N ARG A 756 -32.14 39.17 -9.87
CA ARG A 756 -33.22 39.20 -10.87
C ARG A 756 -33.81 37.82 -11.19
N LYS A 757 -33.02 36.77 -11.02
CA LYS A 757 -33.45 35.37 -11.22
C LYS A 757 -34.10 34.75 -9.96
N ASN A 758 -33.91 35.35 -8.77
CA ASN A 758 -34.27 34.77 -7.45
C ASN A 758 -35.47 35.42 -6.72
N LEU A 759 -36.50 35.99 -7.38
CA LEU A 759 -37.72 36.46 -6.66
C LEU A 759 -39.02 35.85 -7.24
N PRO A 760 -40.00 35.42 -6.41
CA PRO A 760 -40.13 35.66 -4.96
C PRO A 760 -40.25 34.39 -4.08
N ILE A 761 -39.45 34.33 -3.01
CA ILE A 761 -39.85 33.63 -1.77
C ILE A 761 -40.77 34.59 -1.01
N VAL A 762 -42.05 34.22 -0.92
CA VAL A 762 -43.02 34.89 -0.05
C VAL A 762 -42.55 34.73 1.40
N ILE A 763 -42.30 35.86 2.05
CA ILE A 763 -42.04 35.95 3.48
C ILE A 763 -43.35 35.61 4.21
N SER A 764 -43.53 34.38 4.67
CA SER A 764 -44.49 34.08 5.75
C SER A 764 -43.78 34.28 7.09
N THR A 765 -43.98 35.46 7.66
CA THR A 765 -43.71 35.75 9.07
C THR A 765 -44.71 34.99 9.96
N LYS A 766 -44.27 34.65 11.20
CA LYS A 766 -44.97 34.00 12.33
C LYS A 766 -44.92 32.46 12.29
N GLN A 767 -44.46 31.72 13.31
CA GLN A 767 -44.51 31.91 14.76
C GLN A 767 -43.27 31.31 15.44
N SER A 768 -42.60 32.13 16.24
CA SER A 768 -41.71 31.70 17.32
C SER A 768 -42.55 31.13 18.47
N PHE A 769 -42.32 29.87 18.84
CA PHE A 769 -42.68 29.33 20.15
C PHE A 769 -41.44 29.45 21.04
N GLU A 770 -41.47 30.43 21.93
CA GLU A 770 -40.73 30.43 23.19
C GLU A 770 -41.42 29.45 24.14
N ILE A 771 -40.67 28.48 24.68
CA ILE A 771 -40.85 27.85 26.01
C ILE A 771 -39.44 27.39 26.43
N GLU A 772 -38.69 28.22 27.14
CA GLU A 772 -38.54 28.25 28.61
C GLU A 772 -37.84 27.01 29.22
N HIS A 773 -36.69 27.32 29.84
CA HIS A 773 -35.99 26.66 30.93
C HIS A 773 -36.64 25.42 31.57
N TYR A 774 -35.90 24.30 31.58
CA TYR A 774 -35.30 23.71 32.79
C TYR A 774 -34.17 22.75 32.42
#